data_AF-A0A7Y2G322-F1
#
_entry.id   AF-A0A7Y2G322-F1
#
_cell.length_a   1.000
_cell.length_b   1.000
_cell.length_c   1.000
_cell.angle_alpha   90.00
_cell.angle_beta   90.00
_cell.angle_gamma   90.00
#
_symmetry.space_group_name_H-M   'P 1'
#
loop_
_entity.id
_entity.type
_entity.pdbx_description
1 polymer ?
#
loop_
_entity_poly.entity_id
_entity_poly.type
_entity_poly.pdbx_seq_one_letter_code
_entity_poly.pdbx_strand_id
1 'polypeptide(L)'
;TVEMLQPGDKVVLANGTWSDVEFVLKAQGVADQPIELTAEEPGKVIITGQSNLSFSGEHIVVSGLVFKDGYTPTGEVISFRTSKDELANNSRVTNVVVDNFSNPERNDTDIWVAIYGKNNQVDHNSLLNKENRGVTLAVRMNTEASRENNHVIEYNYFGPRQIFGSNGGETMRIGTSHYSREYSNTVVRYNYFDRTNGEHEIISNKACGNEFRGNVFFESQGTLTMRHGHYTVVEGNYFLGNRKPNTGGIRIINENQTVRNNYLYGLTGHRFRGALVIMNGVPNGPINRYDPVIDSVMDNNIVIDSDYIQLCAGADEERSAPPTGSSMSHNIIMSKTNLDPFTIYDDISGISFEGNVLNEEAGVSIESGFSKAPYSVTENEHGLRVPAQSLIDDIGFGEIKLPVTKEETGADFYPKTDKFVAFRTGSTISVAPGTNTILDALANSKPGDTLVLENGGEYLMTKYAFVKHPVTIKTESGEKALVRSGKASFFVIENGGALELENLWIDGADSPDQPGNNVVSTSKYSMTSNYSLIVRDCRVTDLDVNHTFDFLKVYRSTFADSVEILNTEMTNVTGSVLSLDKETDDLGIYNVENVTIKDSKFTDIQGAVANIYRGGTDESTFGPIVVVEGNEFTNTGLGSRNKTGASLKFHGVQKLHISDSEWNESAPLELY
;
A
#
# COMPACT_ATOMS: atom_id res chain seq x y z
N THR A 1 -38.14 -13.09 6.00
CA THR A 1 -38.61 -12.79 4.63
C THR A 1 -39.45 -11.54 4.72
N VAL A 2 -39.12 -10.50 3.96
CA VAL A 2 -39.95 -9.29 3.85
C VAL A 2 -41.17 -9.63 2.98
N GLU A 3 -42.26 -8.86 3.10
CA GLU A 3 -43.35 -8.89 2.11
C GLU A 3 -42.83 -8.46 0.72
N MET A 4 -43.62 -8.66 -0.33
CA MET A 4 -43.23 -8.28 -1.69
C MET A 4 -43.22 -6.75 -1.81
N LEU A 5 -42.04 -6.16 -1.69
CA LEU A 5 -41.81 -4.72 -1.81
C LEU A 5 -42.37 -4.17 -3.12
N GLN A 6 -43.10 -3.06 -3.02
CA GLN A 6 -43.64 -2.28 -4.12
C GLN A 6 -42.76 -1.04 -4.37
N PRO A 7 -42.65 -0.51 -5.61
CA PRO A 7 -41.89 0.70 -5.89
C PRO A 7 -42.22 1.85 -4.91
N GLY A 8 -41.18 2.48 -4.35
CA GLY A 8 -41.31 3.52 -3.32
C GLY A 8 -41.27 3.00 -1.88
N ASP A 9 -41.31 1.70 -1.64
CA ASP A 9 -41.17 1.12 -0.30
C ASP A 9 -39.76 1.32 0.28
N LYS A 10 -39.70 1.44 1.61
CA LYS A 10 -38.46 1.61 2.38
C LYS A 10 -38.28 0.50 3.41
N VAL A 11 -37.18 -0.24 3.29
CA VAL A 11 -36.67 -1.16 4.31
C VAL A 11 -35.72 -0.36 5.22
N VAL A 12 -36.23 0.07 6.37
CA VAL A 12 -35.45 0.81 7.37
C VAL A 12 -34.88 -0.17 8.40
N LEU A 13 -33.55 -0.29 8.46
CA LEU A 13 -32.87 -1.06 9.50
C LEU A 13 -32.81 -0.25 10.79
N ALA A 14 -33.35 -0.80 11.87
CA ALA A 14 -33.34 -0.17 13.19
C ALA A 14 -31.90 -0.01 13.73
N ASN A 15 -31.68 1.08 14.46
CA ASN A 15 -30.41 1.41 15.09
C ASN A 15 -29.92 0.28 16.02
N GLY A 16 -28.62 0.00 15.98
CA GLY A 16 -27.98 -1.04 16.78
C GLY A 16 -26.91 -1.82 16.01
N THR A 17 -26.45 -2.91 16.63
CA THR A 17 -25.46 -3.82 16.07
C THR A 17 -26.13 -5.05 15.46
N TRP A 18 -25.89 -5.28 14.18
CA TRP A 18 -26.34 -6.42 13.39
C TRP A 18 -25.12 -7.33 13.15
N SER A 19 -24.94 -8.35 14.01
CA SER A 19 -23.82 -9.28 13.92
C SER A 19 -24.19 -10.54 13.15
N ASP A 20 -23.28 -11.00 12.30
CA ASP A 20 -23.35 -12.28 11.58
C ASP A 20 -24.60 -12.39 10.68
N VAL A 21 -24.86 -11.33 9.91
CA VAL A 21 -26.04 -11.16 9.05
C VAL A 21 -25.64 -11.06 7.57
N GLU A 22 -26.13 -12.01 6.77
CA GLU A 22 -26.06 -11.95 5.31
C GLU A 22 -27.35 -11.32 4.74
N PHE A 23 -27.28 -10.05 4.37
CA PHE A 23 -28.43 -9.35 3.78
C PHE A 23 -28.59 -9.75 2.29
N VAL A 24 -29.79 -10.20 1.92
CA VAL A 24 -30.14 -10.55 0.54
C VAL A 24 -31.41 -9.80 0.13
N LEU A 25 -31.28 -8.82 -0.77
CA LEU A 25 -32.40 -8.00 -1.24
C LEU A 25 -32.69 -8.25 -2.73
N LYS A 26 -33.87 -8.79 -3.05
CA LYS A 26 -34.38 -8.89 -4.42
C LYS A 26 -35.58 -7.94 -4.54
N ALA A 27 -35.45 -6.88 -5.33
CA ALA A 27 -36.47 -5.84 -5.37
C ALA A 27 -36.54 -5.13 -6.73
N GLN A 28 -37.72 -4.60 -7.07
CA GLN A 28 -38.01 -3.99 -8.36
C GLN A 28 -38.64 -2.61 -8.13
N GLY A 29 -37.82 -1.56 -8.13
CA GLY A 29 -38.29 -0.18 -8.15
C GLY A 29 -38.56 0.34 -9.56
N VAL A 30 -38.87 1.63 -9.65
CA VAL A 30 -38.86 2.42 -10.89
C VAL A 30 -38.13 3.75 -10.64
N ALA A 31 -37.72 4.43 -11.71
CA ALA A 31 -36.84 5.61 -11.63
C ALA A 31 -37.34 6.75 -10.72
N ASP A 32 -38.66 6.95 -10.62
CA ASP A 32 -39.30 7.96 -9.76
C ASP A 32 -39.68 7.43 -8.36
N GLN A 33 -39.70 6.10 -8.20
CA GLN A 33 -40.10 5.39 -6.97
C GLN A 33 -39.14 4.20 -6.73
N PRO A 34 -37.89 4.47 -6.35
CA PRO A 34 -36.92 3.43 -6.06
C PRO A 34 -37.31 2.63 -4.80
N ILE A 35 -36.68 1.47 -4.62
CA ILE A 35 -36.73 0.73 -3.35
C ILE A 35 -35.55 1.16 -2.50
N GLU A 36 -35.79 1.62 -1.28
CA GLU A 36 -34.72 2.06 -0.38
C GLU A 36 -34.43 1.00 0.70
N LEU A 37 -33.15 0.62 0.86
CA LEU A 37 -32.61 -0.06 2.04
C LEU A 37 -31.73 0.92 2.79
N THR A 38 -32.16 1.38 3.95
CA THR A 38 -31.49 2.48 4.67
C THR A 38 -31.41 2.26 6.17
N ALA A 39 -30.47 2.94 6.83
CA ALA A 39 -30.39 3.02 8.27
C ALA A 39 -31.51 3.92 8.85
N GLU A 40 -32.03 3.59 10.04
CA GLU A 40 -32.91 4.48 10.82
C GLU A 40 -32.22 5.82 11.12
N GLU A 41 -30.95 5.78 11.52
CA GLU A 41 -30.08 6.95 11.62
C GLU A 41 -28.68 6.59 11.05
N PRO A 42 -28.16 7.31 10.04
CA PRO A 42 -26.86 7.03 9.46
C PRO A 42 -25.75 7.00 10.51
N GLY A 43 -24.89 5.99 10.46
CA GLY A 43 -23.83 5.78 11.45
C GLY A 43 -24.25 5.07 12.75
N LYS A 44 -25.55 4.76 12.94
CA LYS A 44 -26.04 3.98 14.10
C LYS A 44 -26.50 2.55 13.76
N VAL A 45 -26.54 2.19 12.48
CA VAL A 45 -26.68 0.79 12.04
C VAL A 45 -25.29 0.23 11.75
N ILE A 46 -24.76 -0.53 12.71
CA ILE A 46 -23.43 -1.12 12.66
C ILE A 46 -23.56 -2.61 12.32
N ILE A 47 -22.90 -3.05 11.25
CA ILE A 47 -22.90 -4.42 10.74
C ILE A 47 -21.55 -5.05 11.08
N THR A 48 -21.55 -6.14 11.85
CA THR A 48 -20.36 -6.74 12.48
C THR A 48 -20.25 -8.26 12.25
N GLY A 49 -19.16 -8.87 12.67
CA GLY A 49 -18.98 -10.32 12.56
C GLY A 49 -18.93 -10.79 11.10
N GLN A 50 -19.44 -11.98 10.82
CA GLN A 50 -19.51 -12.56 9.48
C GLN A 50 -20.75 -12.06 8.73
N SER A 51 -20.67 -10.86 8.16
CA SER A 51 -21.81 -10.18 7.52
C SER A 51 -21.53 -9.71 6.10
N ASN A 52 -22.58 -9.57 5.27
CA ASN A 52 -22.49 -9.02 3.91
C ASN A 52 -23.82 -8.41 3.45
N LEU A 53 -23.81 -7.80 2.27
CA LEU A 53 -24.99 -7.35 1.54
C LEU A 53 -24.90 -7.78 0.07
N SER A 54 -25.93 -8.47 -0.41
CA SER A 54 -26.14 -8.81 -1.81
C SER A 54 -27.51 -8.31 -2.26
N PHE A 55 -27.58 -7.71 -3.45
CA PHE A 55 -28.86 -7.22 -3.99
C PHE A 55 -28.98 -7.32 -5.51
N SER A 56 -30.21 -7.45 -6.01
CA SER A 56 -30.50 -7.61 -7.44
C SER A 56 -31.89 -7.11 -7.81
N GLY A 57 -32.07 -6.74 -9.08
CA GLY A 57 -33.26 -6.13 -9.64
C GLY A 57 -32.95 -4.73 -10.18
N GLU A 58 -33.86 -3.78 -9.97
CA GLU A 58 -33.83 -2.47 -10.60
C GLU A 58 -34.14 -1.35 -9.61
N HIS A 59 -33.50 -0.19 -9.79
CA HIS A 59 -33.80 1.04 -9.03
C HIS A 59 -33.82 0.83 -7.50
N ILE A 60 -32.77 0.19 -6.98
CA ILE A 60 -32.54 0.00 -5.55
C ILE A 60 -31.57 1.09 -5.06
N VAL A 61 -31.83 1.68 -3.89
CA VAL A 61 -30.92 2.61 -3.21
C VAL A 61 -30.54 2.02 -1.86
N VAL A 62 -29.25 1.88 -1.60
CA VAL A 62 -28.69 1.43 -0.31
C VAL A 62 -27.97 2.59 0.38
N SER A 63 -28.26 2.87 1.65
CA SER A 63 -27.59 3.98 2.36
C SER A 63 -27.48 3.89 3.89
N GLY A 64 -26.54 4.63 4.47
CA GLY A 64 -26.40 4.88 5.92
C GLY A 64 -25.78 3.75 6.74
N LEU A 65 -25.35 2.66 6.11
CA LEU A 65 -24.84 1.45 6.76
C LEU A 65 -23.34 1.56 7.10
N VAL A 66 -22.90 0.91 8.19
CA VAL A 66 -21.49 0.84 8.59
C VAL A 66 -21.04 -0.61 8.79
N PHE A 67 -20.18 -1.12 7.92
CA PHE A 67 -19.50 -2.41 8.09
C PHE A 67 -18.16 -2.20 8.82
N LYS A 68 -18.01 -2.79 10.00
CA LYS A 68 -16.75 -2.80 10.79
C LYS A 68 -16.76 -3.96 11.79
N ASP A 69 -15.65 -4.18 12.50
CA ASP A 69 -15.55 -5.21 13.55
C ASP A 69 -16.00 -6.62 13.07
N GLY A 70 -15.53 -7.02 11.86
CA GLY A 70 -15.97 -8.23 11.18
C GLY A 70 -15.32 -8.39 9.79
N TYR A 71 -15.85 -9.31 8.98
CA TYR A 71 -15.44 -9.59 7.61
C TYR A 71 -16.56 -10.31 6.85
N THR A 72 -16.50 -10.38 5.51
CA THR A 72 -17.53 -11.12 4.74
C THR A 72 -17.30 -12.64 4.82
N PRO A 73 -18.36 -13.46 5.02
CA PRO A 73 -18.27 -14.91 4.90
C PRO A 73 -18.28 -15.40 3.42
N THR A 74 -18.38 -14.47 2.46
CA THR A 74 -18.42 -14.76 1.02
C THR A 74 -17.27 -14.04 0.29
N GLY A 75 -17.29 -14.01 -1.04
CA GLY A 75 -16.25 -13.30 -1.81
C GLY A 75 -16.39 -11.77 -1.78
N GLU A 76 -17.51 -11.24 -1.31
CA GLU A 76 -17.92 -9.84 -1.49
C GLU A 76 -18.57 -9.27 -0.21
N VAL A 77 -18.24 -8.05 0.23
CA VAL A 77 -18.96 -7.38 1.34
C VAL A 77 -20.25 -6.73 0.84
N ILE A 78 -20.19 -6.02 -0.29
CA ILE A 78 -21.34 -5.44 -1.00
C ILE A 78 -21.32 -5.94 -2.45
N SER A 79 -22.36 -6.67 -2.87
CA SER A 79 -22.45 -7.30 -4.19
C SER A 79 -23.72 -6.84 -4.93
N PHE A 80 -23.55 -6.24 -6.11
CA PHE A 80 -24.63 -5.80 -7.02
C PHE A 80 -25.27 -6.98 -7.80
N ARG A 81 -25.37 -8.14 -7.15
CA ARG A 81 -26.06 -9.33 -7.63
C ARG A 81 -26.43 -10.23 -6.44
N THR A 82 -27.42 -11.10 -6.61
CA THR A 82 -27.72 -12.17 -5.65
C THR A 82 -27.40 -13.57 -6.20
N SER A 83 -27.14 -13.68 -7.50
CA SER A 83 -26.65 -14.90 -8.16
C SER A 83 -25.87 -14.53 -9.43
N LYS A 84 -25.49 -15.50 -10.26
CA LYS A 84 -24.78 -15.21 -11.53
C LYS A 84 -25.65 -14.47 -12.54
N ASP A 85 -26.96 -14.71 -12.49
CA ASP A 85 -27.94 -14.28 -13.49
C ASP A 85 -28.88 -13.19 -12.95
N GLU A 86 -28.97 -13.02 -11.62
CA GLU A 86 -29.75 -11.98 -10.96
C GLU A 86 -28.84 -10.81 -10.55
N LEU A 87 -28.74 -9.82 -11.41
CA LEU A 87 -27.92 -8.61 -11.25
C LEU A 87 -28.76 -7.42 -10.75
N ALA A 88 -28.13 -6.39 -10.20
CA ALA A 88 -28.73 -5.08 -9.99
C ALA A 88 -28.42 -4.15 -11.17
N ASN A 89 -29.39 -3.39 -11.67
CA ASN A 89 -29.18 -2.29 -12.60
C ASN A 89 -29.87 -1.00 -12.12
N ASN A 90 -29.47 0.14 -12.68
CA ASN A 90 -30.02 1.47 -12.39
C ASN A 90 -30.11 1.79 -10.88
N SER A 91 -29.21 1.20 -10.07
CA SER A 91 -29.24 1.16 -8.60
C SER A 91 -28.05 1.89 -8.00
N ARG A 92 -28.17 2.33 -6.74
CA ARG A 92 -27.22 3.23 -6.07
C ARG A 92 -26.80 2.70 -4.71
N VAL A 93 -25.49 2.73 -4.41
CA VAL A 93 -24.96 2.56 -3.05
C VAL A 93 -24.32 3.88 -2.64
N THR A 94 -24.86 4.52 -1.60
CA THR A 94 -24.44 5.86 -1.20
C THR A 94 -24.41 6.08 0.31
N ASN A 95 -23.46 6.87 0.82
CA ASN A 95 -23.31 7.09 2.26
C ASN A 95 -23.19 5.78 3.06
N VAL A 96 -22.45 4.80 2.54
CA VAL A 96 -22.08 3.55 3.24
C VAL A 96 -20.61 3.59 3.64
N VAL A 97 -20.30 3.00 4.80
CA VAL A 97 -18.95 2.89 5.34
C VAL A 97 -18.53 1.41 5.37
N VAL A 98 -17.30 1.13 4.95
CA VAL A 98 -16.60 -0.13 5.25
C VAL A 98 -15.25 0.24 5.87
N ASP A 99 -15.06 -0.06 7.16
CA ASP A 99 -13.88 0.35 7.93
C ASP A 99 -13.24 -0.85 8.65
N ASN A 100 -12.07 -1.25 8.17
CA ASN A 100 -11.35 -2.48 8.54
C ASN A 100 -12.25 -3.73 8.66
N PHE A 101 -13.09 -3.95 7.65
CA PHE A 101 -13.89 -5.16 7.52
C PHE A 101 -13.11 -6.27 6.77
N SER A 102 -11.87 -6.51 7.22
CA SER A 102 -10.86 -7.34 6.56
C SER A 102 -10.87 -8.78 7.06
N ASN A 103 -10.74 -9.76 6.17
CA ASN A 103 -10.56 -11.17 6.57
C ASN A 103 -9.29 -11.30 7.47
N PRO A 104 -9.37 -12.02 8.62
CA PRO A 104 -8.23 -12.25 9.51
C PRO A 104 -7.04 -12.97 8.85
N GLU A 105 -7.28 -13.76 7.80
CA GLU A 105 -6.23 -14.37 7.00
C GLU A 105 -5.79 -13.39 5.88
N ARG A 106 -4.59 -12.81 6.02
CA ARG A 106 -4.04 -11.78 5.13
C ARG A 106 -4.13 -12.17 3.66
N ASN A 107 -3.86 -13.43 3.36
CA ASN A 107 -3.76 -13.94 1.98
C ASN A 107 -5.10 -14.43 1.41
N ASP A 108 -6.14 -14.56 2.23
CA ASP A 108 -7.49 -14.86 1.76
C ASP A 108 -8.08 -13.64 1.04
N THR A 109 -8.72 -13.93 -0.09
CA THR A 109 -9.10 -12.92 -1.08
C THR A 109 -10.60 -12.64 -1.05
N ASP A 110 -10.96 -11.40 -0.76
CA ASP A 110 -12.32 -10.86 -0.90
C ASP A 110 -12.31 -9.50 -1.63
N ILE A 111 -13.50 -8.98 -1.91
CA ILE A 111 -13.74 -7.66 -2.50
C ILE A 111 -14.73 -6.92 -1.59
N TRP A 112 -14.51 -5.64 -1.30
CA TRP A 112 -15.47 -4.90 -0.49
C TRP A 112 -16.68 -4.43 -1.29
N VAL A 113 -16.50 -3.92 -2.51
CA VAL A 113 -17.61 -3.53 -3.38
C VAL A 113 -17.44 -4.17 -4.76
N ALA A 114 -18.35 -5.06 -5.14
CA ALA A 114 -18.37 -5.69 -6.46
C ALA A 114 -19.60 -5.25 -7.26
N ILE A 115 -19.35 -4.46 -8.31
CA ILE A 115 -20.37 -3.89 -9.18
C ILE A 115 -20.56 -4.81 -10.40
N TYR A 116 -21.81 -5.12 -10.71
CA TYR A 116 -22.29 -5.89 -11.86
C TYR A 116 -23.44 -5.12 -12.51
N GLY A 117 -24.01 -5.64 -13.61
CA GLY A 117 -25.17 -5.05 -14.28
C GLY A 117 -24.82 -3.75 -15.02
N LYS A 118 -25.80 -2.85 -15.15
CA LYS A 118 -25.67 -1.57 -15.87
C LYS A 118 -26.24 -0.38 -15.11
N ASN A 119 -25.76 0.82 -15.45
CA ASN A 119 -26.21 2.14 -15.00
C ASN A 119 -26.21 2.34 -13.46
N ASN A 120 -25.47 1.51 -12.73
CA ASN A 120 -25.34 1.64 -11.29
C ASN A 120 -24.43 2.80 -10.87
N GLN A 121 -24.71 3.38 -9.71
CA GLN A 121 -23.95 4.47 -9.09
C GLN A 121 -23.38 4.01 -7.74
N VAL A 122 -22.11 4.35 -7.47
CA VAL A 122 -21.46 4.18 -6.16
C VAL A 122 -20.86 5.50 -5.77
N ASP A 123 -21.44 6.18 -4.77
CA ASP A 123 -21.07 7.55 -4.45
C ASP A 123 -21.12 7.93 -2.97
N HIS A 124 -20.30 8.89 -2.53
CA HIS A 124 -20.24 9.31 -1.12
C HIS A 124 -20.03 8.15 -0.12
N ASN A 125 -19.31 7.09 -0.51
CA ASN A 125 -18.97 5.98 0.39
C ASN A 125 -17.57 6.15 0.97
N SER A 126 -17.38 5.69 2.21
CA SER A 126 -16.08 5.69 2.91
C SER A 126 -15.54 4.27 3.00
N LEU A 127 -14.48 3.96 2.25
CA LEU A 127 -13.84 2.64 2.23
C LEU A 127 -12.43 2.76 2.82
N LEU A 128 -12.22 2.26 4.04
CA LEU A 128 -11.06 2.56 4.89
C LEU A 128 -10.38 1.28 5.40
N ASN A 129 -9.05 1.20 5.32
CA ASN A 129 -8.25 0.19 6.01
C ASN A 129 -8.50 -1.27 5.58
N LYS A 130 -8.45 -1.58 4.27
CA LYS A 130 -8.47 -2.99 3.81
C LYS A 130 -7.09 -3.63 3.95
N GLU A 131 -6.96 -4.61 4.85
CA GLU A 131 -5.66 -5.18 5.25
C GLU A 131 -5.32 -6.52 4.55
N ASN A 132 -6.32 -7.24 4.04
CA ASN A 132 -6.16 -8.53 3.36
C ASN A 132 -6.14 -8.42 1.82
N ARG A 133 -5.83 -9.53 1.16
CA ARG A 133 -5.74 -9.67 -0.28
C ARG A 133 -7.06 -9.35 -0.98
N GLY A 134 -6.95 -8.88 -2.22
CA GLY A 134 -8.07 -8.58 -3.09
C GLY A 134 -8.35 -7.09 -3.19
N VAL A 135 -8.90 -6.71 -4.34
CA VAL A 135 -9.19 -5.33 -4.69
C VAL A 135 -10.31 -4.76 -3.79
N THR A 136 -10.21 -3.50 -3.38
CA THR A 136 -11.25 -2.86 -2.54
C THR A 136 -12.58 -2.73 -3.31
N LEU A 137 -12.56 -2.14 -4.51
CA LEU A 137 -13.72 -2.02 -5.39
C LEU A 137 -13.46 -2.59 -6.79
N ALA A 138 -14.37 -3.45 -7.29
CA ALA A 138 -14.28 -4.04 -8.62
C ALA A 138 -15.54 -3.85 -9.47
N VAL A 139 -15.38 -3.42 -10.72
CA VAL A 139 -16.40 -3.59 -11.76
C VAL A 139 -16.18 -4.93 -12.47
N ARG A 140 -17.22 -5.75 -12.55
CA ARG A 140 -17.13 -7.16 -12.96
C ARG A 140 -17.89 -7.43 -14.27
N MET A 141 -17.14 -7.57 -15.35
CA MET A 141 -17.66 -7.71 -16.73
C MET A 141 -17.81 -9.17 -17.21
N ASN A 142 -18.02 -10.11 -16.27
CA ASN A 142 -18.01 -11.55 -16.56
C ASN A 142 -19.08 -11.99 -17.58
N THR A 143 -20.13 -11.20 -17.76
CA THR A 143 -21.30 -11.44 -18.63
C THR A 143 -21.59 -10.18 -19.46
N GLU A 144 -22.21 -10.34 -20.64
CA GLU A 144 -22.63 -9.20 -21.50
C GLU A 144 -23.57 -8.23 -20.77
N ALA A 145 -24.39 -8.74 -19.85
CA ALA A 145 -25.25 -7.95 -18.97
C ALA A 145 -24.49 -6.99 -18.02
N SER A 146 -23.16 -7.12 -17.88
CA SER A 146 -22.29 -6.23 -17.10
C SER A 146 -21.20 -5.53 -17.93
N ARG A 147 -21.28 -5.60 -19.27
CA ARG A 147 -20.45 -4.84 -20.23
C ARG A 147 -21.23 -3.63 -20.74
N GLU A 148 -20.56 -2.64 -21.31
CA GLU A 148 -21.16 -1.36 -21.70
C GLU A 148 -22.08 -0.84 -20.58
N ASN A 149 -21.54 -0.84 -19.37
CA ASN A 149 -22.30 -0.75 -18.14
C ASN A 149 -22.62 0.69 -17.75
N ASN A 150 -21.85 1.68 -18.22
CA ASN A 150 -22.08 3.10 -17.90
C ASN A 150 -22.18 3.36 -16.38
N HIS A 151 -21.46 2.58 -15.57
CA HIS A 151 -21.41 2.79 -14.12
C HIS A 151 -20.78 4.14 -13.78
N VAL A 152 -21.26 4.77 -12.70
CA VAL A 152 -20.69 6.03 -12.19
C VAL A 152 -20.16 5.79 -10.77
N ILE A 153 -18.89 6.12 -10.55
CA ILE A 153 -18.22 6.00 -9.25
C ILE A 153 -17.69 7.39 -8.88
N GLU A 154 -18.33 8.07 -7.92
CA GLU A 154 -18.04 9.48 -7.66
C GLU A 154 -18.14 9.93 -6.21
N TYR A 155 -17.39 10.96 -5.80
CA TYR A 155 -17.41 11.49 -4.43
C TYR A 155 -17.10 10.45 -3.33
N ASN A 156 -16.50 9.31 -3.66
CA ASN A 156 -16.11 8.32 -2.65
C ASN A 156 -14.77 8.71 -2.00
N TYR A 157 -14.66 8.43 -0.70
CA TYR A 157 -13.41 8.53 0.05
C TYR A 157 -12.80 7.13 0.17
N PHE A 158 -11.79 6.86 -0.66
CA PHE A 158 -10.92 5.70 -0.53
C PHE A 158 -9.80 6.09 0.45
N GLY A 159 -9.98 5.73 1.72
CA GLY A 159 -9.03 6.04 2.78
C GLY A 159 -7.80 5.14 2.77
N PRO A 160 -6.95 5.25 3.81
CA PRO A 160 -5.68 4.55 3.89
C PRO A 160 -5.80 3.05 3.62
N ARG A 161 -4.90 2.55 2.79
CA ARG A 161 -4.65 1.11 2.59
C ARG A 161 -3.16 0.88 2.79
N GLN A 162 -2.79 0.10 3.82
CA GLN A 162 -1.40 -0.25 4.10
C GLN A 162 -0.79 -1.06 2.94
N ILE A 163 0.54 -1.10 2.85
CA ILE A 163 1.25 -1.93 1.86
C ILE A 163 0.90 -3.40 2.11
N PHE A 164 0.42 -4.10 1.08
CA PHE A 164 -0.01 -5.49 1.22
C PHE A 164 1.17 -6.49 1.25
N GLY A 165 2.27 -6.15 0.57
CA GLY A 165 3.45 -7.01 0.46
C GLY A 165 3.38 -8.06 -0.66
N SER A 166 2.44 -7.93 -1.59
CA SER A 166 2.28 -8.77 -2.79
C SER A 166 1.30 -8.12 -3.79
N ASN A 167 1.00 -8.81 -4.88
CA ASN A 167 -0.02 -8.48 -5.88
C ASN A 167 -1.44 -8.82 -5.41
N GLY A 168 -2.40 -7.97 -5.77
CA GLY A 168 -3.80 -8.03 -5.36
C GLY A 168 -4.14 -7.02 -4.27
N GLY A 169 -3.37 -5.92 -4.19
CA GLY A 169 -3.59 -4.82 -3.25
C GLY A 169 -4.42 -3.67 -3.84
N GLU A 170 -4.98 -3.84 -5.04
CA GLU A 170 -5.55 -2.74 -5.83
C GLU A 170 -6.68 -2.01 -5.07
N THR A 171 -6.77 -0.68 -5.16
CA THR A 171 -7.92 0.01 -4.55
C THR A 171 -9.14 -0.08 -5.46
N MET A 172 -8.95 0.11 -6.76
CA MET A 172 -10.01 -0.02 -7.75
C MET A 172 -9.56 -0.87 -8.94
N ARG A 173 -10.44 -1.74 -9.45
CA ARG A 173 -10.23 -2.47 -10.71
C ARG A 173 -11.48 -2.44 -11.59
N ILE A 174 -11.32 -2.05 -12.85
CA ILE A 174 -12.42 -2.07 -13.83
C ILE A 174 -12.14 -3.16 -14.85
N GLY A 175 -12.90 -4.27 -14.79
CA GLY A 175 -12.70 -5.42 -15.67
C GLY A 175 -11.58 -6.37 -15.25
N THR A 176 -11.15 -7.22 -16.17
CA THR A 176 -10.04 -8.18 -16.02
C THR A 176 -9.43 -8.46 -17.40
N SER A 177 -8.23 -9.04 -17.45
CA SER A 177 -7.57 -9.45 -18.71
C SER A 177 -8.46 -10.26 -19.66
N HIS A 178 -9.36 -11.10 -19.16
CA HIS A 178 -10.22 -11.95 -19.99
C HIS A 178 -11.29 -11.18 -20.77
N TYR A 179 -11.62 -9.96 -20.33
CA TYR A 179 -12.66 -9.11 -20.91
C TYR A 179 -12.12 -7.71 -21.25
N SER A 180 -10.80 -7.55 -21.32
CA SER A 180 -10.18 -6.23 -21.38
C SER A 180 -10.39 -5.48 -22.68
N ARG A 181 -10.64 -6.21 -23.77
CA ARG A 181 -10.96 -5.66 -25.10
C ARG A 181 -12.45 -5.33 -25.27
N GLU A 182 -13.27 -5.63 -24.27
CA GLU A 182 -14.69 -5.29 -24.22
C GLU A 182 -14.89 -3.89 -23.63
N TYR A 183 -15.92 -3.19 -24.08
CA TYR A 183 -16.28 -1.88 -23.51
C TYR A 183 -16.94 -2.01 -22.15
N SER A 184 -16.54 -1.14 -21.22
CA SER A 184 -17.14 -0.98 -19.89
C SER A 184 -17.88 0.34 -19.78
N ASN A 185 -17.32 1.43 -20.32
CA ASN A 185 -17.89 2.78 -20.27
C ASN A 185 -18.09 3.31 -18.83
N THR A 186 -17.34 2.81 -17.86
CA THR A 186 -17.42 3.25 -16.47
C THR A 186 -16.77 4.63 -16.33
N VAL A 187 -17.45 5.54 -15.63
CA VAL A 187 -16.97 6.88 -15.29
C VAL A 187 -16.60 6.94 -13.82
N VAL A 188 -15.35 7.26 -13.53
CA VAL A 188 -14.78 7.41 -12.19
C VAL A 188 -14.36 8.86 -12.00
N ARG A 189 -15.10 9.64 -11.20
CA ARG A 189 -14.85 11.08 -11.09
C ARG A 189 -15.00 11.65 -9.69
N TYR A 190 -14.24 12.70 -9.36
CA TYR A 190 -14.35 13.39 -8.07
C TYR A 190 -14.22 12.46 -6.85
N ASN A 191 -13.42 11.39 -6.93
CA ASN A 191 -13.09 10.54 -5.77
C ASN A 191 -11.77 11.00 -5.14
N TYR A 192 -11.61 10.76 -3.85
CA TYR A 192 -10.39 11.07 -3.10
C TYR A 192 -9.72 9.78 -2.62
N PHE A 193 -8.49 9.55 -3.06
CA PHE A 193 -7.64 8.41 -2.72
C PHE A 193 -6.57 8.91 -1.73
N ASP A 194 -6.76 8.63 -0.44
CA ASP A 194 -5.88 9.05 0.65
C ASP A 194 -4.98 7.88 1.08
N ARG A 195 -3.69 7.96 0.73
CA ARG A 195 -2.65 6.99 1.13
C ARG A 195 -3.05 5.53 0.85
N THR A 196 -3.59 5.30 -0.34
CA THR A 196 -3.99 3.98 -0.83
C THR A 196 -2.75 3.23 -1.36
N ASN A 197 -1.94 2.68 -0.46
CA ASN A 197 -0.59 2.17 -0.73
C ASN A 197 -0.54 0.64 -0.95
N GLY A 198 -1.69 0.00 -1.19
CA GLY A 198 -1.83 -1.47 -1.18
C GLY A 198 -0.84 -2.21 -2.07
N GLU A 199 -0.63 -1.71 -3.29
CA GLU A 199 0.33 -2.23 -4.25
C GLU A 199 0.65 -1.17 -5.33
N HIS A 200 1.32 -1.60 -6.41
CA HIS A 200 1.63 -0.80 -7.58
C HIS A 200 0.42 -0.12 -8.27
N GLU A 201 -0.71 -0.81 -8.38
CA GLU A 201 -1.92 -0.32 -9.06
C GLU A 201 -2.94 0.22 -8.03
N ILE A 202 -2.98 1.54 -7.81
CA ILE A 202 -4.07 2.18 -7.04
C ILE A 202 -5.38 1.94 -7.80
N ILE A 203 -5.36 2.28 -9.09
CA ILE A 203 -6.41 1.97 -10.05
C ILE A 203 -5.82 1.08 -11.13
N SER A 204 -6.48 -0.04 -11.36
CA SER A 204 -6.19 -1.00 -12.40
C SER A 204 -7.30 -1.01 -13.45
N ASN A 205 -7.17 -0.20 -14.49
CA ASN A 205 -8.09 -0.23 -15.63
C ASN A 205 -7.76 -1.45 -16.51
N LYS A 206 -8.73 -2.36 -16.67
CA LYS A 206 -8.59 -3.63 -17.40
C LYS A 206 -9.81 -3.85 -18.31
N ALA A 207 -10.25 -2.80 -19.01
CA ALA A 207 -11.40 -2.75 -19.92
C ALA A 207 -11.38 -1.48 -20.81
N CYS A 208 -12.14 -1.48 -21.92
CA CYS A 208 -12.20 -0.36 -22.86
C CYS A 208 -13.20 0.75 -22.46
N GLY A 209 -12.93 1.97 -22.92
CA GLY A 209 -13.89 3.10 -22.93
C GLY A 209 -14.15 3.77 -21.58
N ASN A 210 -13.30 3.55 -20.57
CA ASN A 210 -13.51 4.11 -19.23
C ASN A 210 -12.97 5.55 -19.12
N GLU A 211 -13.52 6.31 -18.18
CA GLU A 211 -13.10 7.68 -17.90
C GLU A 211 -12.70 7.86 -16.44
N PHE A 212 -11.58 8.53 -16.20
CA PHE A 212 -11.06 8.92 -14.89
C PHE A 212 -10.91 10.44 -14.85
N ARG A 213 -11.86 11.14 -14.22
CA ARG A 213 -11.98 12.60 -14.31
C ARG A 213 -11.94 13.31 -12.95
N GLY A 214 -11.01 14.23 -12.74
CA GLY A 214 -11.04 15.09 -11.54
C GLY A 214 -10.94 14.34 -10.21
N ASN A 215 -10.22 13.20 -10.17
CA ASN A 215 -9.94 12.50 -8.92
C ASN A 215 -8.68 13.05 -8.25
N VAL A 216 -8.57 12.93 -6.92
CA VAL A 216 -7.39 13.34 -6.15
C VAL A 216 -6.70 12.11 -5.57
N PHE A 217 -5.38 12.00 -5.79
CA PHE A 217 -4.51 10.98 -5.22
C PHE A 217 -3.53 11.65 -4.25
N PHE A 218 -3.81 11.56 -2.96
CA PHE A 218 -2.99 12.14 -1.90
C PHE A 218 -2.06 11.09 -1.30
N GLU A 219 -0.75 11.34 -1.37
CA GLU A 219 0.33 10.52 -0.77
C GLU A 219 0.21 9.01 -0.99
N SER A 220 -0.37 8.62 -2.13
CA SER A 220 -0.68 7.24 -2.45
C SER A 220 0.46 6.59 -3.23
N GLN A 221 1.01 5.53 -2.68
CA GLN A 221 2.12 4.78 -3.28
C GLN A 221 1.55 3.80 -4.30
N GLY A 222 1.95 3.94 -5.56
CA GLY A 222 1.32 3.27 -6.69
C GLY A 222 0.90 4.25 -7.79
N THR A 223 0.01 3.81 -8.69
CA THR A 223 -0.34 4.52 -9.94
C THR A 223 -1.80 4.35 -10.35
N LEU A 224 -2.28 5.26 -11.20
CA LEU A 224 -3.39 4.99 -12.11
C LEU A 224 -2.82 4.28 -13.36
N THR A 225 -3.07 2.97 -13.49
CA THR A 225 -2.58 2.18 -14.63
C THR A 225 -3.71 1.84 -15.61
N MET A 226 -3.50 2.17 -16.88
CA MET A 226 -4.26 1.63 -18.02
C MET A 226 -3.75 0.23 -18.36
N ARG A 227 -4.02 -0.74 -17.47
CA ARG A 227 -3.32 -2.03 -17.42
C ARG A 227 -3.68 -2.97 -18.56
N HIS A 228 -4.94 -2.93 -19.00
CA HIS A 228 -5.41 -3.53 -20.25
C HIS A 228 -6.59 -2.70 -20.80
N GLY A 229 -6.91 -2.88 -22.08
CA GLY A 229 -8.04 -2.22 -22.74
C GLY A 229 -7.67 -0.85 -23.31
N HIS A 230 -8.54 -0.35 -24.19
CA HIS A 230 -8.27 0.76 -25.10
C HIS A 230 -9.24 1.92 -24.86
N TYR A 231 -8.99 3.09 -25.46
CA TYR A 231 -9.92 4.23 -25.41
C TYR A 231 -10.23 4.73 -23.99
N THR A 232 -9.23 4.70 -23.09
CA THR A 232 -9.38 5.23 -21.73
C THR A 232 -9.06 6.72 -21.70
N VAL A 233 -9.89 7.52 -21.01
CA VAL A 233 -9.62 8.95 -20.77
C VAL A 233 -9.19 9.17 -19.32
N VAL A 234 -8.06 9.83 -19.10
CA VAL A 234 -7.54 10.24 -17.80
C VAL A 234 -7.33 11.75 -17.82
N GLU A 235 -8.27 12.49 -17.22
CA GLU A 235 -8.36 13.94 -17.40
C GLU A 235 -8.60 14.72 -16.10
N GLY A 236 -7.88 15.83 -15.89
CA GLY A 236 -8.14 16.72 -14.75
C GLY A 236 -7.79 16.16 -13.38
N ASN A 237 -7.09 15.03 -13.28
CA ASN A 237 -6.78 14.38 -12.00
C ASN A 237 -5.57 15.05 -11.32
N TYR A 238 -5.55 15.03 -9.99
CA TYR A 238 -4.52 15.66 -9.16
C TYR A 238 -3.76 14.60 -8.36
N PHE A 239 -2.46 14.49 -8.59
CA PHE A 239 -1.56 13.58 -7.87
C PHE A 239 -0.65 14.40 -6.95
N LEU A 240 -0.86 14.29 -5.64
CA LEU A 240 -0.13 15.00 -4.59
C LEU A 240 0.79 14.02 -3.85
N GLY A 241 1.99 13.81 -4.39
CA GLY A 241 2.97 12.89 -3.81
C GLY A 241 3.67 13.41 -2.56
N ASN A 242 3.74 14.73 -2.37
CA ASN A 242 4.43 15.39 -1.25
C ASN A 242 5.85 14.87 -0.97
N ARG A 243 6.56 14.40 -2.00
CA ARG A 243 7.89 13.76 -1.92
C ARG A 243 7.92 12.44 -1.13
N LYS A 244 6.76 11.85 -0.79
CA LYS A 244 6.67 10.54 -0.14
C LYS A 244 7.23 9.44 -1.09
N PRO A 245 8.06 8.49 -0.61
CA PRO A 245 8.65 7.44 -1.44
C PRO A 245 7.62 6.61 -2.21
N ASN A 246 7.93 6.24 -3.45
CA ASN A 246 7.12 5.37 -4.32
C ASN A 246 5.73 5.91 -4.72
N THR A 247 5.43 7.19 -4.45
CA THR A 247 4.25 7.86 -5.03
C THR A 247 4.43 8.04 -6.54
N GLY A 248 3.49 7.52 -7.32
CA GLY A 248 3.52 7.55 -8.78
C GLY A 248 2.29 8.24 -9.38
N GLY A 249 2.29 8.40 -10.69
CA GLY A 249 1.21 9.05 -11.43
C GLY A 249 0.49 8.10 -12.36
N ILE A 250 0.64 8.35 -13.67
CA ILE A 250 -0.18 7.74 -14.72
C ILE A 250 0.68 6.82 -15.58
N ARG A 251 0.23 5.57 -15.78
CA ARG A 251 0.91 4.55 -16.60
C ARG A 251 0.07 4.16 -17.82
N ILE A 252 0.57 4.52 -19.00
CA ILE A 252 0.00 4.24 -20.32
C ILE A 252 0.52 2.91 -20.86
N ILE A 253 -0.42 2.07 -21.28
CA ILE A 253 -0.23 0.80 -21.98
C ILE A 253 -1.41 0.66 -22.96
N ASN A 254 -1.29 -0.18 -23.99
CA ASN A 254 -2.32 -0.42 -24.99
C ASN A 254 -2.69 0.83 -25.82
N GLU A 255 -3.59 0.65 -26.78
CA GLU A 255 -3.92 1.63 -27.82
C GLU A 255 -4.94 2.71 -27.41
N ASN A 256 -4.89 3.85 -28.11
CA ASN A 256 -5.89 4.94 -28.10
C ASN A 256 -6.17 5.55 -26.72
N GLN A 257 -5.17 5.66 -25.85
CA GLN A 257 -5.33 6.26 -24.52
C GLN A 257 -5.24 7.79 -24.58
N THR A 258 -6.00 8.49 -23.74
CA THR A 258 -5.96 9.96 -23.62
C THR A 258 -5.58 10.36 -22.20
N VAL A 259 -4.40 10.95 -22.01
CA VAL A 259 -3.94 11.51 -20.73
C VAL A 259 -3.77 13.01 -20.87
N ARG A 260 -4.68 13.81 -20.31
CA ARG A 260 -4.60 15.28 -20.46
C ARG A 260 -5.04 16.12 -19.28
N ASN A 261 -4.53 17.35 -19.19
CA ASN A 261 -4.91 18.31 -18.14
C ASN A 261 -4.77 17.75 -16.71
N ASN A 262 -3.87 16.80 -16.46
CA ASN A 262 -3.61 16.29 -15.12
C ASN A 262 -2.55 17.13 -14.41
N TYR A 263 -2.68 17.29 -13.10
CA TYR A 263 -1.73 17.96 -12.22
C TYR A 263 -0.97 16.92 -11.39
N LEU A 264 0.36 16.94 -11.44
CA LEU A 264 1.24 15.96 -10.79
C LEU A 264 2.32 16.68 -10.01
N TYR A 265 2.34 16.52 -8.69
CA TYR A 265 3.27 17.21 -7.81
C TYR A 265 3.99 16.25 -6.86
N GLY A 266 5.32 16.39 -6.75
CA GLY A 266 6.10 15.75 -5.69
C GLY A 266 6.21 14.23 -5.79
N LEU A 267 6.06 13.64 -6.99
CA LEU A 267 6.07 12.18 -7.19
C LEU A 267 7.50 11.62 -7.29
N THR A 268 7.75 10.50 -6.61
CA THR A 268 9.10 9.93 -6.45
C THR A 268 9.25 8.50 -7.00
N GLY A 269 8.16 7.89 -7.44
CA GLY A 269 8.17 6.56 -8.04
C GLY A 269 8.97 6.52 -9.34
N HIS A 270 9.68 5.42 -9.57
CA HIS A 270 10.56 5.18 -10.73
C HIS A 270 10.05 3.98 -11.56
N ARG A 271 10.63 3.75 -12.75
CA ARG A 271 10.26 2.66 -13.67
C ARG A 271 8.76 2.72 -13.99
N PHE A 272 7.98 1.70 -13.62
CA PHE A 272 6.54 1.69 -13.85
C PHE A 272 5.75 2.62 -12.89
N ARG A 273 6.41 3.39 -12.01
CA ARG A 273 5.80 4.30 -11.03
C ARG A 273 6.18 5.76 -11.26
N GLY A 274 6.72 6.11 -12.43
CA GLY A 274 6.97 7.50 -12.80
C GLY A 274 5.71 8.38 -12.66
N ALA A 275 5.92 9.70 -12.64
CA ALA A 275 4.83 10.67 -12.73
C ALA A 275 4.03 10.43 -14.03
N LEU A 276 4.74 10.25 -15.14
CA LEU A 276 4.18 9.87 -16.42
C LEU A 276 5.00 8.72 -17.01
N VAL A 277 4.32 7.62 -17.37
CA VAL A 277 4.97 6.40 -17.88
C VAL A 277 4.30 5.95 -19.17
N ILE A 278 5.08 5.75 -20.22
CA ILE A 278 4.66 5.06 -21.44
C ILE A 278 5.45 3.74 -21.50
N MET A 279 4.75 2.60 -21.55
CA MET A 279 5.38 1.28 -21.57
C MET A 279 5.70 0.76 -22.97
N ASN A 280 6.70 -0.11 -23.07
CA ASN A 280 6.82 -1.05 -24.20
C ASN A 280 5.75 -2.15 -24.10
N GLY A 281 5.28 -2.63 -25.25
CA GLY A 281 4.35 -3.75 -25.35
C GLY A 281 5.00 -5.06 -25.80
N VAL A 282 4.23 -6.15 -25.69
CA VAL A 282 4.57 -7.48 -26.19
C VAL A 282 3.94 -7.66 -27.57
N PRO A 283 4.71 -7.72 -28.67
CA PRO A 283 4.15 -7.80 -30.02
C PRO A 283 3.40 -9.12 -30.21
N ASN A 284 2.12 -9.05 -30.60
CA ASN A 284 1.20 -10.19 -30.74
C ASN A 284 1.07 -11.04 -29.45
N GLY A 285 1.20 -10.40 -28.28
CA GLY A 285 1.07 -11.07 -26.99
C GLY A 285 -0.34 -11.65 -26.70
N PRO A 286 -0.45 -12.63 -25.79
CA PRO A 286 -1.74 -13.08 -25.29
C PRO A 286 -2.41 -12.00 -24.42
N ILE A 287 -3.74 -12.06 -24.27
CA ILE A 287 -4.59 -11.00 -23.69
C ILE A 287 -4.23 -10.57 -22.24
N ASN A 288 -3.44 -11.36 -21.52
CA ASN A 288 -2.93 -11.07 -20.18
C ASN A 288 -1.54 -10.39 -20.16
N ARG A 289 -0.92 -10.14 -21.32
CA ARG A 289 0.30 -9.33 -21.46
C ARG A 289 -0.04 -7.84 -21.66
N TYR A 290 0.96 -7.08 -22.08
CA TYR A 290 0.87 -5.64 -22.34
C TYR A 290 0.72 -5.46 -23.85
N ASP A 291 -0.43 -4.98 -24.33
CA ASP A 291 -0.55 -4.61 -25.75
C ASP A 291 0.29 -3.33 -25.99
N PRO A 292 0.92 -3.14 -27.17
CA PRO A 292 1.74 -1.96 -27.46
C PRO A 292 0.97 -0.64 -27.30
N VAL A 293 1.69 0.44 -26.99
CA VAL A 293 1.11 1.79 -26.98
C VAL A 293 1.04 2.28 -28.43
N ILE A 294 -0.18 2.55 -28.89
CA ILE A 294 -0.47 3.01 -30.25
C ILE A 294 -1.45 4.18 -30.15
N ASP A 295 -1.27 5.21 -30.98
CA ASP A 295 -2.20 6.35 -31.15
C ASP A 295 -2.66 6.97 -29.82
N SER A 296 -1.76 7.08 -28.83
CA SER A 296 -2.07 7.55 -27.48
C SER A 296 -1.47 8.92 -27.21
N VAL A 297 -2.18 9.76 -26.46
CA VAL A 297 -1.82 11.17 -26.24
C VAL A 297 -1.54 11.47 -24.76
N MET A 298 -0.53 12.30 -24.51
CA MET A 298 -0.09 12.73 -23.19
C MET A 298 0.11 14.25 -23.19
N ASP A 299 -1.00 14.99 -23.16
CA ASP A 299 -1.00 16.41 -23.53
C ASP A 299 -1.47 17.36 -22.41
N ASN A 300 -0.99 18.60 -22.39
CA ASN A 300 -1.47 19.64 -21.45
C ASN A 300 -1.34 19.28 -19.95
N ASN A 301 -0.44 18.37 -19.56
CA ASN A 301 -0.24 17.99 -18.15
C ASN A 301 0.78 18.90 -17.46
N ILE A 302 0.60 19.11 -16.15
CA ILE A 302 1.52 19.89 -15.31
C ILE A 302 2.24 18.93 -14.36
N VAL A 303 3.57 18.88 -14.45
CA VAL A 303 4.45 18.01 -13.66
C VAL A 303 5.44 18.86 -12.88
N ILE A 304 5.35 18.86 -11.55
CA ILE A 304 6.12 19.73 -10.66
C ILE A 304 6.89 18.90 -9.63
N ASP A 305 8.18 19.19 -9.47
CA ASP A 305 9.10 18.61 -8.48
C ASP A 305 8.93 17.08 -8.33
N SER A 306 8.72 16.42 -9.47
CA SER A 306 8.50 14.99 -9.62
C SER A 306 9.65 14.37 -10.40
N ASP A 307 10.14 13.21 -9.98
CA ASP A 307 11.49 12.78 -10.33
C ASP A 307 11.60 12.09 -11.69
N TYR A 308 10.58 11.35 -12.12
CA TYR A 308 10.71 10.40 -13.21
C TYR A 308 9.54 10.45 -14.20
N ILE A 309 9.86 10.77 -15.46
CA ILE A 309 9.06 10.52 -16.65
C ILE A 309 9.77 9.39 -17.42
N GLN A 310 9.02 8.38 -17.85
CA GLN A 310 9.59 7.08 -18.24
C GLN A 310 9.02 6.67 -19.60
N LEU A 311 9.85 6.65 -20.63
CA LEU A 311 9.46 6.36 -22.01
C LEU A 311 9.98 4.99 -22.43
N CYS A 312 9.12 4.19 -23.08
CA CYS A 312 9.40 2.80 -23.46
C CYS A 312 9.64 1.88 -22.24
N ALA A 313 9.07 2.25 -21.09
CA ALA A 313 9.36 1.63 -19.80
C ALA A 313 9.10 0.12 -19.81
N GLY A 314 10.09 -0.65 -19.38
CA GLY A 314 10.04 -2.11 -19.36
C GLY A 314 10.49 -2.80 -20.63
N ALA A 315 11.11 -2.09 -21.58
CA ALA A 315 11.73 -2.70 -22.75
C ALA A 315 12.67 -3.86 -22.37
N ASP A 316 12.43 -5.03 -22.98
CA ASP A 316 13.22 -6.25 -22.85
C ASP A 316 12.92 -7.18 -24.06
N GLU A 317 13.44 -8.41 -24.06
CA GLU A 317 13.24 -9.36 -25.16
C GLU A 317 11.76 -9.73 -25.40
N GLU A 318 10.92 -9.76 -24.35
CA GLU A 318 9.47 -10.01 -24.47
C GLU A 318 8.72 -8.71 -24.82
N ARG A 319 9.05 -7.61 -24.12
CA ARG A 319 8.48 -6.27 -24.28
C ARG A 319 9.26 -5.47 -25.34
N SER A 320 9.27 -5.98 -26.57
CA SER A 320 10.08 -5.48 -27.69
C SER A 320 9.33 -4.60 -28.70
N ALA A 321 8.10 -4.16 -28.39
CA ALA A 321 7.34 -3.24 -29.23
C ALA A 321 7.32 -1.82 -28.61
N PRO A 322 8.07 -0.84 -29.17
CA PRO A 322 8.02 0.54 -28.72
C PRO A 322 6.71 1.26 -29.10
N PRO A 323 6.41 2.41 -28.48
CA PRO A 323 5.22 3.20 -28.78
C PRO A 323 5.19 3.70 -30.23
N THR A 324 3.99 3.79 -30.82
CA THR A 324 3.79 4.29 -32.19
C THR A 324 2.60 5.25 -32.29
N GLY A 325 2.62 6.16 -33.27
CA GLY A 325 1.51 7.11 -33.55
C GLY A 325 1.15 8.06 -32.40
N SER A 326 1.97 8.12 -31.35
CA SER A 326 1.60 8.73 -30.07
C SER A 326 2.13 10.17 -29.95
N SER A 327 1.58 10.95 -29.01
CA SER A 327 2.03 12.33 -28.73
C SER A 327 2.30 12.58 -27.25
N MET A 328 3.23 13.50 -27.01
CA MET A 328 3.42 14.14 -25.72
C MET A 328 3.59 15.65 -25.98
N SER A 329 2.51 16.42 -25.84
CA SER A 329 2.48 17.81 -26.29
C SER A 329 1.98 18.82 -25.25
N HIS A 330 2.53 20.03 -25.25
CA HIS A 330 2.11 21.14 -24.38
C HIS A 330 2.14 20.82 -22.86
N ASN A 331 3.05 19.94 -22.41
CA ASN A 331 3.22 19.66 -20.99
C ASN A 331 4.20 20.66 -20.34
N ILE A 332 3.92 21.05 -19.09
CA ILE A 332 4.79 21.90 -18.27
C ILE A 332 5.52 21.01 -17.25
N ILE A 333 6.85 20.95 -17.33
CA ILE A 333 7.69 20.09 -16.47
C ILE A 333 8.68 20.98 -15.71
N MET A 334 8.46 21.20 -14.42
CA MET A 334 9.26 22.11 -13.59
C MET A 334 9.80 21.37 -12.37
N SER A 335 11.10 21.08 -12.32
CA SER A 335 11.67 20.29 -11.22
C SER A 335 12.97 20.87 -10.67
N LYS A 336 13.08 20.84 -9.34
CA LYS A 336 14.34 21.02 -8.59
C LYS A 336 14.83 19.76 -7.88
N THR A 337 14.08 18.65 -7.97
CA THR A 337 14.38 17.40 -7.25
C THR A 337 15.15 16.40 -8.10
N ASN A 338 14.83 16.34 -9.39
CA ASN A 338 15.64 15.70 -10.42
C ASN A 338 15.71 16.64 -11.64
N LEU A 339 16.93 17.00 -12.04
CA LEU A 339 17.15 17.83 -13.23
C LEU A 339 17.17 17.00 -14.52
N ASP A 340 17.28 15.68 -14.46
CA ASP A 340 17.19 14.79 -15.62
C ASP A 340 15.92 13.93 -15.54
N PRO A 341 14.71 14.52 -15.74
CA PRO A 341 13.45 13.85 -15.45
C PRO A 341 13.12 12.69 -16.39
N PHE A 342 13.69 12.67 -17.60
CA PHE A 342 13.40 11.64 -18.60
C PHE A 342 14.34 10.43 -18.48
N THR A 343 13.77 9.22 -18.45
CA THR A 343 14.50 7.98 -18.77
C THR A 343 13.89 7.34 -20.01
N ILE A 344 14.73 7.02 -20.98
CA ILE A 344 14.36 6.40 -22.26
C ILE A 344 14.94 4.98 -22.28
N TYR A 345 14.09 3.99 -22.55
CA TYR A 345 14.46 2.57 -22.49
C TYR A 345 14.56 1.87 -23.86
N ASP A 346 14.01 2.47 -24.91
CA ASP A 346 13.97 1.95 -26.29
C ASP A 346 13.79 3.13 -27.27
N ASP A 347 13.63 2.85 -28.57
CA ASP A 347 13.29 3.86 -29.58
C ASP A 347 12.01 4.63 -29.23
N ILE A 348 12.07 5.95 -29.34
CA ILE A 348 10.98 6.91 -29.09
C ILE A 348 10.51 7.59 -30.39
N SER A 349 10.99 7.16 -31.57
CA SER A 349 10.63 7.75 -32.88
C SER A 349 9.13 7.73 -33.19
N GLY A 350 8.38 6.80 -32.57
CA GLY A 350 6.92 6.72 -32.65
C GLY A 350 6.16 7.64 -31.68
N ILE A 351 6.86 8.48 -30.91
CA ILE A 351 6.29 9.53 -30.05
C ILE A 351 6.63 10.90 -30.65
N SER A 352 5.61 11.69 -30.96
CA SER A 352 5.75 13.09 -31.34
C SER A 352 5.82 13.99 -30.10
N PHE A 353 6.70 14.98 -30.13
CA PHE A 353 6.88 15.96 -29.05
C PHE A 353 6.67 17.38 -29.60
N GLU A 354 5.78 18.16 -28.99
CA GLU A 354 5.49 19.53 -29.43
C GLU A 354 5.14 20.45 -28.25
N GLY A 355 5.63 21.70 -28.25
CA GLY A 355 5.16 22.73 -27.31
C GLY A 355 5.42 22.49 -25.82
N ASN A 356 6.20 21.47 -25.44
CA ASN A 356 6.50 21.18 -24.03
C ASN A 356 7.47 22.21 -23.45
N VAL A 357 7.44 22.41 -22.13
CA VAL A 357 8.27 23.38 -21.41
C VAL A 357 9.01 22.69 -20.27
N LEU A 358 10.33 22.89 -20.17
CA LEU A 358 11.13 22.54 -18.99
C LEU A 358 11.72 23.77 -18.31
N ASN A 359 12.11 23.65 -17.03
CA ASN A 359 13.00 24.64 -16.45
C ASN A 359 14.39 24.66 -17.13
N GLU A 360 15.01 25.84 -17.19
CA GLU A 360 16.31 26.09 -17.82
C GLU A 360 17.42 25.12 -17.39
N GLU A 361 17.47 24.76 -16.11
CA GLU A 361 18.52 23.92 -15.53
C GLU A 361 18.35 22.42 -15.81
N ALA A 362 17.17 21.98 -16.28
CA ALA A 362 16.90 20.57 -16.51
C ALA A 362 17.60 20.03 -17.79
N GLY A 363 18.09 18.80 -17.76
CA GLY A 363 18.48 18.07 -18.95
C GLY A 363 17.26 17.62 -19.78
N VAL A 364 17.46 17.51 -21.10
CA VAL A 364 16.54 16.82 -22.00
C VAL A 364 17.36 16.23 -23.15
N SER A 365 17.26 14.91 -23.32
CA SER A 365 17.97 14.15 -24.36
C SER A 365 17.19 13.99 -25.67
N ILE A 366 15.98 14.56 -25.73
CA ILE A 366 15.07 14.51 -26.88
C ILE A 366 15.33 15.74 -27.75
N GLU A 367 15.57 15.54 -29.05
CA GLU A 367 16.14 16.55 -29.95
C GLU A 367 15.27 17.78 -30.20
N SER A 368 13.93 17.66 -30.10
CA SER A 368 12.98 18.72 -30.42
C SER A 368 11.66 18.56 -29.65
N GLY A 369 10.75 19.52 -29.79
CA GLY A 369 9.45 19.51 -29.10
C GLY A 369 9.45 20.07 -27.69
N PHE A 370 10.59 20.58 -27.21
CA PHE A 370 10.78 21.15 -25.88
C PHE A 370 11.37 22.56 -25.95
N SER A 371 10.88 23.42 -25.07
CA SER A 371 11.37 24.78 -24.82
C SER A 371 11.84 24.92 -23.37
N LYS A 372 12.55 26.01 -23.07
CA LYS A 372 13.08 26.33 -21.74
C LYS A 372 12.48 27.62 -21.20
N ALA A 373 12.17 27.64 -19.91
CA ALA A 373 11.76 28.82 -19.16
C ALA A 373 12.38 28.82 -17.75
N PRO A 374 12.52 29.96 -17.07
CA PRO A 374 13.00 29.98 -15.68
C PRO A 374 12.09 29.18 -14.74
N TYR A 375 12.67 28.42 -13.81
CA TYR A 375 11.90 27.75 -12.76
C TYR A 375 11.14 28.79 -11.93
N SER A 376 9.80 28.74 -12.01
CA SER A 376 8.90 29.79 -11.53
C SER A 376 7.73 29.20 -10.76
N VAL A 377 8.00 28.20 -9.91
CA VAL A 377 6.98 27.52 -9.09
C VAL A 377 6.77 28.22 -7.75
N THR A 378 5.56 28.73 -7.54
CA THR A 378 5.09 29.36 -6.28
C THR A 378 3.94 28.56 -5.67
N GLU A 379 3.50 28.92 -4.46
CA GLU A 379 2.27 28.39 -3.86
C GLU A 379 1.11 29.35 -4.16
N ASN A 380 -0.07 28.83 -4.51
CA ASN A 380 -1.28 29.61 -4.75
C ASN A 380 -2.19 29.69 -3.50
N GLU A 381 -3.31 30.40 -3.61
CA GLU A 381 -4.26 30.57 -2.49
C GLU A 381 -4.93 29.26 -2.02
N HIS A 382 -4.87 28.20 -2.83
CA HIS A 382 -5.38 26.86 -2.52
C HIS A 382 -4.31 25.94 -1.89
N GLY A 383 -3.11 26.47 -1.59
CA GLY A 383 -1.98 25.68 -1.04
C GLY A 383 -1.31 24.74 -2.06
N LEU A 384 -1.57 24.93 -3.36
CA LEU A 384 -1.00 24.12 -4.44
C LEU A 384 0.21 24.81 -5.08
N ARG A 385 1.16 24.01 -5.55
CA ARG A 385 2.37 24.48 -6.22
C ARG A 385 2.05 24.75 -7.69
N VAL A 386 2.23 25.98 -8.17
CA VAL A 386 1.83 26.38 -9.53
C VAL A 386 3.00 27.02 -10.28
N PRO A 387 3.16 26.78 -11.59
CA PRO A 387 4.14 27.50 -12.41
C PRO A 387 3.64 28.93 -12.70
N ALA A 388 4.44 29.72 -13.42
CA ALA A 388 4.02 31.05 -13.86
C ALA A 388 2.70 31.00 -14.67
N GLN A 389 1.77 31.92 -14.36
CA GLN A 389 0.41 31.94 -14.93
C GLN A 389 0.39 31.93 -16.47
N SER A 390 1.32 32.61 -17.13
CA SER A 390 1.41 32.61 -18.59
C SER A 390 1.55 31.22 -19.18
N LEU A 391 2.32 30.33 -18.54
CA LEU A 391 2.48 28.95 -19.00
C LEU A 391 1.16 28.15 -18.83
N ILE A 392 0.44 28.39 -17.72
CA ILE A 392 -0.86 27.77 -17.44
C ILE A 392 -1.90 28.19 -18.50
N ASP A 393 -1.88 29.48 -18.86
CA ASP A 393 -2.75 30.07 -19.89
C ASP A 393 -2.42 29.54 -21.29
N ASP A 394 -1.13 29.47 -21.65
CA ASP A 394 -0.64 28.99 -22.96
C ASP A 394 -1.13 27.57 -23.29
N ILE A 395 -1.21 26.70 -22.26
CA ILE A 395 -1.67 25.31 -22.42
C ILE A 395 -3.17 25.13 -22.13
N GLY A 396 -3.89 26.20 -21.80
CA GLY A 396 -5.33 26.19 -21.52
C GLY A 396 -5.75 25.33 -20.31
N PHE A 397 -4.88 25.18 -19.30
CA PHE A 397 -5.15 24.29 -18.15
C PHE A 397 -6.31 24.80 -17.27
N GLY A 398 -6.42 26.12 -17.13
CA GLY A 398 -7.37 26.77 -16.23
C GLY A 398 -6.84 26.95 -14.81
N GLU A 399 -7.74 27.22 -13.86
CA GLU A 399 -7.39 27.46 -12.45
C GLU A 399 -6.91 26.17 -11.77
N ILE A 400 -5.71 26.19 -11.19
CA ILE A 400 -5.16 25.05 -10.45
C ILE A 400 -5.75 25.04 -9.03
N LYS A 401 -6.79 24.23 -8.84
CA LYS A 401 -7.42 23.94 -7.53
C LYS A 401 -7.88 22.50 -7.49
N LEU A 402 -8.06 21.95 -6.29
CA LEU A 402 -8.55 20.58 -6.16
C LEU A 402 -9.94 20.43 -6.81
N PRO A 403 -10.16 19.40 -7.65
CA PRO A 403 -11.46 19.12 -8.26
C PRO A 403 -12.48 18.57 -7.25
N VAL A 404 -11.99 18.05 -6.12
CA VAL A 404 -12.76 17.66 -4.93
C VAL A 404 -11.85 17.69 -3.71
N THR A 405 -12.36 18.10 -2.55
CA THR A 405 -11.62 18.05 -1.27
C THR A 405 -11.80 16.71 -0.55
N LYS A 406 -11.01 16.47 0.50
CA LYS A 406 -11.18 15.29 1.37
C LYS A 406 -12.50 15.37 2.15
N GLU A 407 -12.95 16.58 2.44
CA GLU A 407 -14.16 16.87 3.22
C GLU A 407 -15.43 16.58 2.38
N GLU A 408 -15.42 16.94 1.09
CA GLU A 408 -16.53 16.72 0.14
C GLU A 408 -16.73 15.26 -0.31
N THR A 409 -15.86 14.33 0.08
CA THR A 409 -15.98 12.90 -0.29
C THR A 409 -16.39 12.00 0.87
N GLY A 410 -16.92 10.82 0.57
CA GLY A 410 -17.28 9.80 1.54
C GLY A 410 -18.54 10.11 2.34
N ALA A 411 -18.84 9.24 3.31
CA ALA A 411 -20.03 9.34 4.14
C ALA A 411 -19.88 10.50 5.13
N ASP A 412 -20.79 11.47 5.06
CA ASP A 412 -20.77 12.71 5.84
C ASP A 412 -20.81 12.51 7.37
N PHE A 413 -21.49 11.46 7.82
CA PHE A 413 -21.63 11.08 9.23
C PHE A 413 -20.43 10.34 9.82
N TYR A 414 -19.44 9.91 9.02
CA TYR A 414 -18.34 9.06 9.49
C TYR A 414 -16.97 9.78 9.46
N PRO A 415 -16.19 9.72 10.55
CA PRO A 415 -14.93 10.45 10.64
C PRO A 415 -13.85 9.83 9.74
N LYS A 416 -13.05 10.69 9.09
CA LYS A 416 -11.90 10.31 8.26
C LYS A 416 -10.61 10.18 9.09
N THR A 417 -10.70 9.48 10.23
CA THR A 417 -9.61 9.31 11.20
C THR A 417 -8.51 8.38 10.69
N ASP A 418 -7.26 8.76 10.97
CA ASP A 418 -6.12 7.88 10.83
C ASP A 418 -6.10 6.82 11.95
N LYS A 419 -5.67 5.60 11.63
CA LYS A 419 -5.42 4.51 12.60
C LYS A 419 -3.94 4.34 12.93
N PHE A 420 -3.04 4.97 12.16
CA PHE A 420 -1.61 4.95 12.45
C PHE A 420 -1.30 5.76 13.72
N VAL A 421 -0.63 5.12 14.68
CA VAL A 421 -0.12 5.76 15.89
C VAL A 421 1.39 5.63 15.91
N ALA A 422 2.10 6.76 15.75
CA ALA A 422 3.55 6.78 15.81
C ALA A 422 4.07 6.49 17.23
N PHE A 423 5.27 5.91 17.31
CA PHE A 423 5.99 5.74 18.58
C PHE A 423 6.11 7.07 19.35
N ARG A 424 6.14 6.98 20.69
CA ARG A 424 6.34 8.11 21.61
C ARG A 424 5.34 9.27 21.51
N THR A 425 4.16 9.04 20.92
CA THR A 425 3.06 10.03 20.86
C THR A 425 2.12 9.98 22.07
N GLY A 426 2.22 8.92 22.88
CA GLY A 426 1.43 8.70 24.08
C GLY A 426 2.08 9.24 25.36
N SER A 427 1.77 8.60 26.48
CA SER A 427 2.27 8.94 27.81
C SER A 427 3.56 8.19 28.17
N THR A 428 4.38 8.79 29.03
CA THR A 428 5.52 8.13 29.66
C THR A 428 5.09 7.35 30.91
N ILE A 429 5.54 6.11 31.03
CA ILE A 429 5.25 5.22 32.17
C ILE A 429 6.58 4.75 32.75
N SER A 430 6.90 5.15 33.97
CA SER A 430 8.08 4.65 34.70
C SER A 430 7.85 3.20 35.14
N VAL A 431 8.86 2.34 34.94
CA VAL A 431 8.82 0.92 35.30
C VAL A 431 9.98 0.61 36.24
N ALA A 432 9.65 0.12 37.44
CA ALA A 432 10.65 -0.26 38.43
C ALA A 432 11.28 -1.65 38.10
N PRO A 433 12.55 -1.89 38.48
CA PRO A 433 13.20 -3.20 38.34
C PRO A 433 12.43 -4.35 38.98
N GLY A 434 12.60 -5.56 38.45
CA GLY A 434 12.07 -6.79 39.03
C GLY A 434 11.43 -7.76 38.05
N THR A 435 10.71 -8.74 38.60
CA THR A 435 10.07 -9.79 37.81
C THR A 435 8.74 -9.31 37.22
N ASN A 436 8.56 -9.47 35.91
CA ASN A 436 7.36 -9.14 35.15
C ASN A 436 6.92 -7.66 35.14
N THR A 437 7.68 -6.72 35.71
CA THR A 437 7.25 -5.31 35.77
C THR A 437 7.09 -4.68 34.38
N ILE A 438 7.89 -5.08 33.40
CA ILE A 438 7.71 -4.75 31.97
C ILE A 438 6.36 -5.26 31.44
N LEU A 439 5.95 -6.47 31.83
CA LEU A 439 4.69 -7.07 31.38
C LEU A 439 3.48 -6.35 31.97
N ASP A 440 3.54 -6.01 33.25
CA ASP A 440 2.48 -5.27 33.94
C ASP A 440 2.36 -3.85 33.38
N ALA A 441 3.48 -3.19 33.06
CA ALA A 441 3.49 -1.89 32.39
C ALA A 441 2.94 -1.96 30.96
N LEU A 442 3.35 -2.96 30.16
CA LEU A 442 2.86 -3.20 28.81
C LEU A 442 1.36 -3.52 28.76
N ALA A 443 0.84 -4.26 29.74
CA ALA A 443 -0.58 -4.58 29.85
C ALA A 443 -1.47 -3.37 30.20
N ASN A 444 -0.88 -2.31 30.78
CA ASN A 444 -1.58 -1.08 31.16
C ASN A 444 -1.29 0.12 30.22
N SER A 445 -0.39 -0.04 29.25
CA SER A 445 -0.04 1.02 28.31
C SER A 445 -1.02 1.10 27.13
N LYS A 446 -0.97 2.22 26.42
CA LYS A 446 -1.79 2.57 25.26
C LYS A 446 -0.93 2.71 24.00
N PRO A 447 -1.54 2.70 22.79
CA PRO A 447 -0.84 3.04 21.56
C PRO A 447 -0.05 4.35 21.68
N GLY A 448 1.25 4.29 21.35
CA GLY A 448 2.18 5.42 21.38
C GLY A 448 2.87 5.66 22.74
N ASP A 449 2.49 4.96 23.81
CA ASP A 449 3.10 5.13 25.14
C ASP A 449 4.59 4.69 25.16
N THR A 450 5.34 5.23 26.11
CA THR A 450 6.77 4.93 26.31
C THR A 450 7.01 4.39 27.73
N LEU A 451 7.45 3.14 27.82
CA LEU A 451 7.88 2.50 29.07
C LEU A 451 9.34 2.87 29.35
N VAL A 452 9.59 3.61 30.43
CA VAL A 452 10.92 4.03 30.85
C VAL A 452 11.39 3.18 32.02
N LEU A 453 12.37 2.32 31.76
CA LEU A 453 13.04 1.49 32.74
C LEU A 453 14.07 2.33 33.51
N GLU A 454 14.26 2.05 34.80
CA GLU A 454 15.35 2.61 35.59
C GLU A 454 16.73 2.16 35.07
N ASN A 455 17.67 3.09 34.93
CA ASN A 455 19.04 2.86 34.47
C ASN A 455 19.76 1.82 35.36
N GLY A 456 20.45 0.87 34.75
CA GLY A 456 21.13 -0.24 35.45
C GLY A 456 20.20 -1.21 36.18
N GLY A 457 18.87 -1.06 36.06
CA GLY A 457 17.90 -1.96 36.67
C GLY A 457 17.85 -3.33 35.99
N GLU A 458 17.56 -4.38 36.76
CA GLU A 458 17.37 -5.75 36.26
C GLU A 458 15.88 -6.10 36.12
N TYR A 459 15.51 -6.67 34.96
CA TYR A 459 14.13 -6.97 34.59
C TYR A 459 14.04 -8.40 34.06
N LEU A 460 13.30 -9.27 34.77
CA LEU A 460 13.11 -10.67 34.38
C LEU A 460 11.67 -10.93 33.96
N MET A 461 11.45 -11.28 32.70
CA MET A 461 10.15 -11.71 32.19
C MET A 461 9.99 -13.23 32.34
N THR A 462 8.91 -13.67 32.96
CA THR A 462 8.57 -15.11 33.15
C THR A 462 7.37 -15.56 32.32
N LYS A 463 6.84 -14.66 31.49
CA LYS A 463 5.77 -14.87 30.51
C LYS A 463 6.13 -14.09 29.23
N TYR A 464 5.49 -14.43 28.11
CA TYR A 464 5.67 -13.69 26.84
C TYR A 464 5.13 -12.26 26.96
N ALA A 465 5.89 -11.28 26.48
CA ALA A 465 5.43 -9.89 26.34
C ALA A 465 4.69 -9.73 25.00
N PHE A 466 3.37 -9.87 25.01
CA PHE A 466 2.55 -9.66 23.82
C PHE A 466 2.38 -8.16 23.53
N VAL A 467 2.98 -7.68 22.45
CA VAL A 467 2.90 -6.30 21.97
C VAL A 467 1.72 -6.21 20.98
N LYS A 468 0.68 -5.49 21.37
CA LYS A 468 -0.62 -5.38 20.62
C LYS A 468 -0.94 -3.98 20.11
N HIS A 469 -0.04 -3.03 20.39
CA HIS A 469 -0.11 -1.65 19.96
C HIS A 469 1.32 -1.09 19.82
N PRO A 470 1.53 0.03 19.12
CA PRO A 470 2.82 0.71 19.08
C PRO A 470 3.27 1.10 20.50
N VAL A 471 4.46 0.67 20.91
CA VAL A 471 5.03 0.95 22.23
C VAL A 471 6.56 1.09 22.14
N THR A 472 7.10 2.06 22.88
CA THR A 472 8.55 2.20 23.08
C THR A 472 8.93 1.66 24.45
N ILE A 473 9.99 0.87 24.55
CA ILE A 473 10.60 0.42 25.81
C ILE A 473 12.04 0.91 25.82
N LYS A 474 12.40 1.73 26.82
CA LYS A 474 13.70 2.40 26.86
C LYS A 474 14.26 2.56 28.26
N THR A 475 15.57 2.83 28.35
CA THR A 475 16.16 3.58 29.47
C THR A 475 16.49 5.00 29.02
N GLU A 476 16.62 5.92 29.97
CA GLU A 476 17.22 7.22 29.67
C GLU A 476 18.75 7.10 29.52
N SER A 477 19.40 8.19 29.13
CA SER A 477 20.85 8.22 28.96
C SER A 477 21.58 7.79 30.24
N GLY A 478 22.52 6.85 30.11
CA GLY A 478 23.21 6.22 31.24
C GLY A 478 23.35 4.72 31.07
N GLU A 479 23.44 4.00 32.19
CA GLU A 479 23.58 2.55 32.22
C GLU A 479 22.33 1.84 31.69
N LYS A 480 22.53 0.92 30.76
CA LYS A 480 21.45 0.17 30.10
C LYS A 480 20.76 -0.75 31.11
N ALA A 481 19.43 -0.79 31.10
CA ALA A 481 18.68 -1.75 31.89
C ALA A 481 18.88 -3.16 31.33
N LEU A 482 19.11 -4.13 32.22
CA LEU A 482 19.31 -5.52 31.88
C LEU A 482 17.95 -6.23 31.78
N VAL A 483 17.58 -6.65 30.58
CA VAL A 483 16.31 -7.32 30.25
C VAL A 483 16.58 -8.78 29.90
N ARG A 484 15.96 -9.68 30.67
CA ARG A 484 16.04 -11.15 30.50
C ARG A 484 14.65 -11.78 30.40
N SER A 485 14.58 -12.99 29.84
CA SER A 485 13.34 -13.77 29.75
C SER A 485 13.56 -15.23 30.06
N GLY A 486 12.76 -15.80 30.96
CA GLY A 486 12.62 -17.25 31.18
C GLY A 486 11.71 -17.93 30.15
N LYS A 487 11.50 -17.33 28.98
CA LYS A 487 10.64 -17.83 27.89
C LYS A 487 11.38 -17.81 26.56
N ALA A 488 10.97 -18.70 25.67
CA ALA A 488 11.53 -18.88 24.33
C ALA A 488 11.41 -17.66 23.39
N SER A 489 10.62 -16.66 23.78
CA SER A 489 10.47 -15.36 23.13
C SER A 489 10.39 -14.33 24.24
N PHE A 490 11.05 -13.18 24.09
CA PHE A 490 10.93 -12.07 25.04
C PHE A 490 9.65 -11.31 24.69
N PHE A 491 9.61 -10.78 23.47
CA PHE A 491 8.51 -10.00 22.91
C PHE A 491 7.86 -10.76 21.75
N VAL A 492 6.53 -10.73 21.69
CA VAL A 492 5.73 -11.29 20.59
C VAL A 492 4.87 -10.15 20.04
N ILE A 493 5.20 -9.66 18.84
CA ILE A 493 4.42 -8.66 18.13
C ILE A 493 3.21 -9.36 17.52
N GLU A 494 2.03 -9.00 18.02
CA GLU A 494 0.73 -9.50 17.56
C GLU A 494 0.06 -8.46 16.64
N ASN A 495 -1.12 -8.79 16.12
CA ASN A 495 -1.91 -7.90 15.29
C ASN A 495 -2.10 -6.50 15.93
N GLY A 496 -1.81 -5.44 15.17
CA GLY A 496 -1.80 -4.04 15.63
C GLY A 496 -0.57 -3.60 16.44
N GLY A 497 0.36 -4.50 16.76
CA GLY A 497 1.57 -4.21 17.51
C GLY A 497 2.69 -3.55 16.69
N ALA A 498 3.46 -2.68 17.33
CA ALA A 498 4.77 -2.24 16.84
C ALA A 498 5.68 -1.99 18.06
N LEU A 499 6.99 -2.23 17.92
CA LEU A 499 7.92 -2.22 19.05
C LEU A 499 9.15 -1.36 18.77
N GLU A 500 9.47 -0.46 19.68
CA GLU A 500 10.75 0.24 19.71
C GLU A 500 11.51 -0.12 21.00
N LEU A 501 12.78 -0.50 20.86
CA LEU A 501 13.70 -0.82 21.95
C LEU A 501 14.88 0.17 21.90
N GLU A 502 15.06 0.99 22.93
CA GLU A 502 16.09 2.04 23.00
C GLU A 502 16.97 1.90 24.25
N ASN A 503 18.30 1.90 24.07
CA ASN A 503 19.30 1.91 25.14
C ASN A 503 19.26 0.72 26.12
N LEU A 504 18.70 -0.42 25.71
CA LEU A 504 18.57 -1.63 26.56
C LEU A 504 19.79 -2.56 26.47
N TRP A 505 20.04 -3.33 27.53
CA TRP A 505 20.90 -4.52 27.49
C TRP A 505 20.00 -5.76 27.53
N ILE A 506 19.87 -6.44 26.39
CA ILE A 506 19.06 -7.65 26.23
C ILE A 506 19.98 -8.85 26.32
N ASP A 507 19.69 -9.78 27.24
CA ASP A 507 20.61 -10.86 27.57
C ASP A 507 19.90 -12.22 27.58
N GLY A 508 20.43 -13.18 26.82
CA GLY A 508 19.78 -14.47 26.60
C GLY A 508 19.97 -15.50 27.72
N ALA A 509 20.84 -15.25 28.71
CA ALA A 509 21.33 -16.28 29.65
C ALA A 509 20.24 -16.99 30.50
N ASP A 510 19.13 -16.32 30.84
CA ASP A 510 18.01 -16.93 31.59
C ASP A 510 16.98 -17.65 30.68
N SER A 511 17.21 -17.68 29.36
CA SER A 511 16.31 -18.33 28.41
C SER A 511 16.31 -19.85 28.59
N PRO A 512 15.21 -20.56 28.26
CA PRO A 512 15.16 -22.00 28.41
C PRO A 512 16.18 -22.69 27.48
N ASP A 513 16.91 -23.68 28.00
CA ASP A 513 17.84 -24.52 27.24
C ASP A 513 17.08 -25.40 26.22
N GLN A 514 16.82 -24.83 25.05
CA GLN A 514 16.16 -25.45 23.92
C GLN A 514 16.45 -24.65 22.63
N PRO A 515 16.43 -25.30 21.45
CA PRO A 515 16.65 -24.60 20.19
C PRO A 515 15.41 -23.81 19.74
N GLY A 516 15.64 -22.78 18.94
CA GLY A 516 14.58 -21.99 18.31
C GLY A 516 14.08 -20.80 19.13
N ASN A 517 14.73 -20.49 20.25
CA ASN A 517 14.50 -19.27 21.04
C ASN A 517 14.68 -18.00 20.19
N ASN A 518 14.15 -16.88 20.67
CA ASN A 518 14.28 -15.58 20.04
C ASN A 518 14.10 -14.42 21.05
N VAL A 519 14.58 -13.23 20.71
CA VAL A 519 14.23 -12.01 21.47
C VAL A 519 12.85 -11.55 21.02
N VAL A 520 12.68 -11.25 19.73
CA VAL A 520 11.43 -10.79 19.14
C VAL A 520 10.89 -11.85 18.17
N SER A 521 9.59 -12.15 18.25
CA SER A 521 8.88 -12.81 17.16
C SER A 521 7.63 -12.04 16.74
N THR A 522 7.13 -12.33 15.54
CA THR A 522 5.74 -12.00 15.19
C THR A 522 4.79 -13.08 15.70
N SER A 523 3.48 -12.89 15.51
CA SER A 523 2.47 -13.92 15.76
C SER A 523 2.75 -15.18 14.93
N LYS A 524 2.36 -16.35 15.44
CA LYS A 524 2.41 -17.62 14.68
C LYS A 524 1.24 -17.79 13.71
N TYR A 525 0.26 -16.90 13.80
CA TYR A 525 -0.93 -16.83 12.97
C TYR A 525 -0.82 -15.62 12.03
N SER A 526 -1.74 -15.51 11.06
CA SER A 526 -1.79 -14.37 10.13
C SER A 526 -1.91 -13.02 10.85
N MET A 527 -1.35 -11.96 10.25
CA MET A 527 -1.39 -10.53 10.62
C MET A 527 -2.60 -10.05 11.44
N THR A 528 -3.52 -9.22 10.96
CA THR A 528 -3.75 -8.58 9.65
C THR A 528 -3.01 -7.25 9.44
N SER A 529 -2.84 -6.40 10.44
CA SER A 529 -2.10 -5.13 10.31
C SER A 529 -0.60 -5.36 10.06
N ASN A 530 0.06 -4.38 9.44
CA ASN A 530 1.53 -4.33 9.37
C ASN A 530 2.11 -3.94 10.75
N TYR A 531 3.41 -4.21 10.96
CA TYR A 531 4.13 -3.80 12.17
C TYR A 531 5.44 -3.05 11.86
N SER A 532 6.02 -2.41 12.86
CA SER A 532 7.41 -1.92 12.81
C SER A 532 8.21 -2.45 13.99
N LEU A 533 9.50 -2.69 13.77
CA LEU A 533 10.48 -2.96 14.82
C LEU A 533 11.66 -1.99 14.71
N ILE A 534 11.92 -1.22 15.76
CA ILE A 534 13.09 -0.34 15.85
C ILE A 534 13.93 -0.77 17.04
N VAL A 535 15.23 -1.00 16.82
CA VAL A 535 16.20 -1.34 17.86
C VAL A 535 17.35 -0.35 17.75
N ARG A 536 17.52 0.49 18.76
CA ARG A 536 18.53 1.56 18.76
C ARG A 536 19.32 1.62 20.05
N ASP A 537 20.61 1.93 19.92
CA ASP A 537 21.53 2.09 21.05
C ASP A 537 21.56 0.85 21.97
N CYS A 538 21.18 -0.33 21.49
CA CYS A 538 21.04 -1.53 22.32
C CYS A 538 22.35 -2.32 22.42
N ARG A 539 22.45 -3.14 23.46
CA ARG A 539 23.42 -4.24 23.56
C ARG A 539 22.67 -5.55 23.65
N VAL A 540 23.01 -6.52 22.82
CA VAL A 540 22.42 -7.87 22.80
C VAL A 540 23.52 -8.90 23.04
N THR A 541 23.38 -9.72 24.08
CA THR A 541 24.39 -10.74 24.44
C THR A 541 23.77 -12.11 24.72
N ASP A 542 24.62 -13.13 24.60
CA ASP A 542 24.43 -14.48 25.13
C ASP A 542 23.10 -15.11 24.69
N LEU A 543 22.77 -14.89 23.41
CA LEU A 543 21.73 -15.63 22.69
C LEU A 543 22.32 -16.98 22.22
N ASP A 544 22.84 -17.75 23.17
CA ASP A 544 23.66 -18.94 22.89
C ASP A 544 23.45 -20.14 23.83
N VAL A 545 22.54 -20.03 24.81
CA VAL A 545 22.15 -21.12 25.74
C VAL A 545 21.88 -22.46 25.03
N ASN A 546 21.37 -22.41 23.81
CA ASN A 546 21.31 -23.53 22.87
C ASN A 546 21.44 -22.98 21.43
N HIS A 547 21.48 -23.86 20.43
CA HIS A 547 21.62 -23.48 19.03
C HIS A 547 20.34 -22.86 18.44
N THR A 548 20.49 -22.04 17.40
CA THR A 548 19.34 -21.42 16.70
C THR A 548 18.52 -20.54 17.64
N PHE A 549 19.18 -19.65 18.38
CA PHE A 549 18.57 -18.56 19.11
C PHE A 549 18.64 -17.30 18.23
N ASP A 550 17.52 -16.93 17.62
CA ASP A 550 17.43 -15.80 16.69
C ASP A 550 17.29 -14.47 17.45
N PHE A 551 17.57 -13.31 16.83
CA PHE A 551 17.13 -12.03 17.41
C PHE A 551 15.66 -11.77 17.03
N LEU A 552 15.39 -11.55 15.74
CA LEU A 552 14.05 -11.43 15.15
C LEU A 552 13.69 -12.70 14.37
N LYS A 553 12.56 -13.30 14.76
CA LYS A 553 11.97 -14.49 14.14
C LYS A 553 10.55 -14.21 13.67
N VAL A 554 10.37 -13.93 12.38
CA VAL A 554 9.01 -13.75 11.83
C VAL A 554 8.40 -15.09 11.39
N TYR A 555 7.08 -15.06 11.19
CA TYR A 555 6.27 -16.16 10.66
C TYR A 555 5.56 -15.76 9.36
N ARG A 556 4.98 -16.77 8.69
CA ARG A 556 4.24 -16.57 7.43
C ARG A 556 3.01 -15.70 7.61
N SER A 557 2.61 -14.98 6.56
CA SER A 557 1.47 -14.04 6.56
C SER A 557 1.63 -12.86 7.55
N THR A 558 2.87 -12.54 7.96
CA THR A 558 3.22 -11.35 8.75
C THR A 558 4.13 -10.43 7.94
N PHE A 559 3.91 -9.11 8.05
CA PHE A 559 4.56 -8.10 7.21
C PHE A 559 4.97 -6.87 8.03
N ALA A 560 6.22 -6.42 7.85
CA ALA A 560 6.73 -5.21 8.50
C ALA A 560 6.76 -4.02 7.53
N ASP A 561 6.26 -2.86 7.97
CA ASP A 561 6.51 -1.59 7.26
C ASP A 561 7.98 -1.17 7.39
N SER A 562 8.59 -1.41 8.56
CA SER A 562 10.03 -1.21 8.77
C SER A 562 10.64 -2.14 9.82
N VAL A 563 11.91 -2.51 9.60
CA VAL A 563 12.80 -3.10 10.60
C VAL A 563 14.11 -2.31 10.63
N GLU A 564 14.44 -1.72 11.79
CA GLU A 564 15.61 -0.86 11.97
C GLU A 564 16.51 -1.40 13.08
N ILE A 565 17.80 -1.61 12.80
CA ILE A 565 18.86 -1.89 13.77
C ILE A 565 19.88 -0.75 13.68
N LEU A 566 19.99 0.08 14.71
CA LEU A 566 20.75 1.33 14.70
C LEU A 566 21.71 1.39 15.90
N ASN A 567 22.97 1.76 15.69
CA ASN A 567 23.98 1.94 16.77
C ASN A 567 23.95 0.83 17.84
N THR A 568 23.81 -0.43 17.40
CA THR A 568 23.52 -1.57 18.29
C THR A 568 24.65 -2.59 18.23
N GLU A 569 25.06 -3.09 19.38
CA GLU A 569 26.07 -4.14 19.51
C GLU A 569 25.39 -5.49 19.78
N MET A 570 25.70 -6.50 18.97
CA MET A 570 25.22 -7.88 19.16
C MET A 570 26.40 -8.84 19.24
N THR A 571 26.43 -9.69 20.26
CA THR A 571 27.51 -10.66 20.52
C THR A 571 26.95 -12.00 20.99
N ASN A 572 27.60 -13.11 20.61
CA ASN A 572 27.20 -14.48 20.98
C ASN A 572 25.75 -14.81 20.56
N VAL A 573 25.50 -14.97 19.25
CA VAL A 573 24.16 -15.30 18.73
C VAL A 573 24.20 -16.59 17.91
N THR A 574 23.53 -17.65 18.36
CA THR A 574 23.56 -18.96 17.68
C THR A 574 22.56 -19.11 16.52
N GLY A 575 21.61 -18.18 16.40
CA GLY A 575 20.67 -18.07 15.28
C GLY A 575 21.01 -16.92 14.35
N SER A 576 20.01 -16.44 13.62
CA SER A 576 20.12 -15.26 12.74
C SER A 576 19.60 -14.00 13.44
N VAL A 577 20.11 -12.82 13.06
CA VAL A 577 19.60 -11.55 13.62
C VAL A 577 18.24 -11.21 13.00
N LEU A 578 18.14 -11.09 11.67
CA LEU A 578 16.87 -10.82 10.96
C LEU A 578 16.50 -11.99 10.02
N SER A 579 15.55 -12.83 10.44
CA SER A 579 15.05 -13.96 9.64
C SER A 579 13.76 -13.60 8.88
N LEU A 580 13.89 -12.89 7.76
CA LEU A 580 12.81 -12.27 6.97
C LEU A 580 12.57 -13.03 5.64
N ASP A 581 12.59 -14.36 5.73
CA ASP A 581 12.69 -15.32 4.62
C ASP A 581 11.56 -16.37 4.61
N LYS A 582 10.34 -16.02 5.03
CA LYS A 582 9.29 -17.02 5.33
C LYS A 582 8.33 -17.30 4.17
N GLU A 583 8.31 -16.45 3.15
CA GLU A 583 7.42 -16.58 1.98
C GLU A 583 8.12 -17.25 0.79
N THR A 584 8.51 -18.51 0.95
CA THR A 584 9.32 -19.28 0.00
C THR A 584 8.50 -19.99 -1.10
N ASP A 585 7.30 -19.49 -1.42
CA ASP A 585 6.39 -20.12 -2.40
C ASP A 585 6.48 -19.48 -3.80
N ASP A 586 7.39 -18.53 -4.01
CA ASP A 586 7.66 -17.82 -5.27
C ASP A 586 6.46 -17.07 -5.88
N LEU A 587 5.56 -16.58 -5.02
CA LEU A 587 4.36 -15.83 -5.39
C LEU A 587 4.53 -14.30 -5.30
N GLY A 588 5.76 -13.78 -5.18
CA GLY A 588 6.03 -12.35 -5.01
C GLY A 588 5.68 -11.78 -3.63
N ILE A 589 5.30 -12.64 -2.67
CA ILE A 589 5.06 -12.27 -1.27
C ILE A 589 6.42 -12.16 -0.54
N TYR A 590 6.54 -11.23 0.40
CA TYR A 590 7.73 -11.03 1.24
C TYR A 590 7.32 -10.53 2.64
N ASN A 591 8.28 -10.42 3.58
CA ASN A 591 7.96 -10.13 5.00
C ASN A 591 8.28 -8.69 5.47
N VAL A 592 8.91 -7.84 4.65
CA VAL A 592 9.34 -6.49 5.07
C VAL A 592 9.45 -5.50 3.91
N GLU A 593 8.88 -4.30 4.06
CA GLU A 593 9.04 -3.23 3.09
C GLU A 593 10.42 -2.55 3.19
N ASN A 594 10.79 -2.07 4.38
CA ASN A 594 12.04 -1.34 4.60
C ASN A 594 12.92 -2.00 5.67
N VAL A 595 14.21 -2.20 5.38
CA VAL A 595 15.21 -2.63 6.36
C VAL A 595 16.36 -1.64 6.40
N THR A 596 16.72 -1.18 7.60
CA THR A 596 17.92 -0.36 7.84
C THR A 596 18.78 -1.02 8.91
N ILE A 597 20.05 -1.29 8.59
CA ILE A 597 21.06 -1.76 9.54
C ILE A 597 22.20 -0.74 9.49
N LYS A 598 22.36 0.04 10.55
CA LYS A 598 23.28 1.18 10.54
C LYS A 598 24.13 1.32 11.81
N ASP A 599 25.39 1.69 11.62
CA ASP A 599 26.37 2.03 12.66
C ASP A 599 26.50 0.93 13.75
N SER A 600 26.26 -0.33 13.39
CA SER A 600 26.07 -1.45 14.34
C SER A 600 27.21 -2.49 14.25
N LYS A 601 27.44 -3.21 15.36
CA LYS A 601 28.52 -4.19 15.50
C LYS A 601 27.95 -5.59 15.74
N PHE A 602 28.39 -6.55 14.93
CA PHE A 602 27.95 -7.94 14.97
C PHE A 602 29.16 -8.85 15.18
N THR A 603 29.25 -9.51 16.32
CA THR A 603 30.38 -10.37 16.70
C THR A 603 29.89 -11.76 17.09
N ASP A 604 30.55 -12.83 16.62
CA ASP A 604 30.22 -14.22 16.96
C ASP A 604 28.74 -14.58 16.68
N ILE A 605 28.25 -14.17 15.50
CA ILE A 605 26.90 -14.46 15.01
C ILE A 605 26.96 -15.72 14.13
N GLN A 606 26.38 -16.83 14.56
CA GLN A 606 26.46 -18.09 13.83
C GLN A 606 25.57 -18.10 12.57
N GLY A 607 24.39 -17.47 12.61
CA GLY A 607 23.50 -17.29 11.47
C GLY A 607 23.81 -16.03 10.65
N ALA A 608 22.92 -15.72 9.70
CA ALA A 608 22.99 -14.47 8.95
C ALA A 608 22.49 -13.29 9.81
N VAL A 609 23.09 -12.11 9.68
CA VAL A 609 22.55 -10.89 10.26
C VAL A 609 21.26 -10.47 9.55
N ALA A 610 21.17 -10.67 8.24
CA ALA A 610 19.90 -10.55 7.52
C ALA A 610 19.77 -11.64 6.47
N ASN A 611 18.60 -12.28 6.42
CA ASN A 611 18.17 -13.16 5.36
C ASN A 611 16.79 -12.67 4.89
N ILE A 612 16.74 -12.02 3.73
CA ILE A 612 15.52 -11.38 3.20
C ILE A 612 15.16 -12.03 1.87
N TYR A 613 13.90 -12.47 1.74
CA TYR A 613 13.41 -13.20 0.58
C TYR A 613 12.15 -12.58 -0.04
N ARG A 614 12.17 -12.39 -1.35
CA ARG A 614 11.00 -12.18 -2.21
C ARG A 614 11.18 -13.00 -3.50
N GLY A 615 10.65 -14.23 -3.51
CA GLY A 615 10.75 -15.13 -4.67
C GLY A 615 9.71 -14.86 -5.75
N GLY A 616 9.95 -15.40 -6.95
CA GLY A 616 9.04 -15.30 -8.10
C GLY A 616 9.32 -14.13 -9.04
N THR A 617 8.41 -13.92 -10.01
CA THR A 617 8.55 -12.94 -11.10
C THR A 617 7.54 -11.79 -11.02
N ASP A 618 6.97 -11.54 -9.85
CA ASP A 618 6.03 -10.44 -9.66
C ASP A 618 6.74 -9.07 -9.70
N GLU A 619 6.10 -8.09 -10.36
CA GLU A 619 6.59 -6.71 -10.50
C GLU A 619 5.63 -5.68 -9.84
N SER A 620 4.73 -6.14 -8.97
CA SER A 620 3.56 -5.39 -8.47
C SER A 620 3.80 -4.75 -7.08
N THR A 621 5.04 -4.77 -6.58
CA THR A 621 5.39 -4.30 -5.22
C THR A 621 6.57 -3.33 -5.28
N PHE A 622 6.84 -2.62 -4.18
CA PHE A 622 7.95 -1.65 -4.11
C PHE A 622 9.19 -2.19 -3.39
N GLY A 623 8.99 -2.95 -2.31
CA GLY A 623 10.06 -3.56 -1.53
C GLY A 623 10.41 -5.02 -1.89
N PRO A 624 11.35 -5.63 -1.13
CA PRO A 624 12.09 -4.99 -0.04
C PRO A 624 13.05 -3.88 -0.49
N ILE A 625 13.19 -2.85 0.35
CA ILE A 625 14.16 -1.75 0.25
C ILE A 625 15.12 -1.88 1.45
N VAL A 626 16.41 -1.96 1.21
CA VAL A 626 17.42 -2.32 2.22
C VAL A 626 18.59 -1.34 2.22
N VAL A 627 18.97 -0.89 3.41
CA VAL A 627 20.15 -0.06 3.68
C VAL A 627 21.05 -0.76 4.71
N VAL A 628 22.35 -0.91 4.40
CA VAL A 628 23.38 -1.45 5.30
C VAL A 628 24.59 -0.50 5.27
N GLU A 629 24.74 0.33 6.29
CA GLU A 629 25.70 1.45 6.32
C GLU A 629 26.51 1.46 7.63
N GLY A 630 27.84 1.65 7.58
CA GLY A 630 28.63 1.89 8.79
C GLY A 630 28.81 0.69 9.75
N ASN A 631 28.62 -0.55 9.30
CA ASN A 631 28.56 -1.73 10.20
C ASN A 631 29.85 -2.53 10.26
N GLU A 632 30.13 -3.16 11.41
CA GLU A 632 31.23 -4.12 11.58
C GLU A 632 30.69 -5.54 11.76
N PHE A 633 31.15 -6.48 10.93
CA PHE A 633 30.82 -7.91 11.01
C PHE A 633 32.08 -8.72 11.33
N THR A 634 32.11 -9.34 12.51
CA THR A 634 33.23 -10.20 12.97
C THR A 634 32.73 -11.61 13.28
N ASN A 635 33.40 -12.64 12.77
CA ASN A 635 33.00 -14.05 12.93
C ASN A 635 31.49 -14.31 12.71
N THR A 636 30.95 -13.75 11.63
CA THR A 636 29.51 -13.72 11.34
C THR A 636 29.14 -14.68 10.19
N GLY A 637 28.05 -15.43 10.33
CA GLY A 637 27.48 -16.32 9.32
C GLY A 637 28.18 -17.67 9.14
N LEU A 638 29.24 -17.97 9.90
CA LEU A 638 30.05 -19.20 9.75
C LEU A 638 29.49 -20.44 10.49
N GLY A 639 28.33 -20.33 11.14
CA GLY A 639 27.75 -21.42 11.91
C GLY A 639 27.34 -22.62 11.05
N SER A 640 27.63 -23.84 11.51
CA SER A 640 27.33 -25.10 10.78
C SER A 640 25.84 -25.35 10.50
N ARG A 641 24.93 -24.60 11.14
CA ARG A 641 23.49 -24.63 10.91
C ARG A 641 23.00 -23.52 9.97
N ASN A 642 23.85 -22.56 9.60
CA ASN A 642 23.51 -21.47 8.69
C ASN A 642 23.44 -21.98 7.25
N LYS A 643 22.25 -22.42 6.82
CA LYS A 643 22.03 -22.95 5.47
C LYS A 643 22.17 -21.91 4.36
N THR A 644 22.21 -20.62 4.68
CA THR A 644 22.49 -19.58 3.66
C THR A 644 23.95 -19.62 3.22
N GLY A 645 24.87 -20.05 4.09
CA GLY A 645 26.32 -19.91 3.85
C GLY A 645 26.82 -18.46 3.88
N ALA A 646 26.00 -17.51 4.33
CA ALA A 646 26.20 -16.08 4.15
C ALA A 646 26.01 -15.29 5.47
N SER A 647 26.73 -14.18 5.62
CA SER A 647 26.55 -13.20 6.70
C SER A 647 25.35 -12.30 6.45
N LEU A 648 25.09 -11.97 5.18
CA LEU A 648 23.90 -11.29 4.69
C LEU A 648 23.42 -12.00 3.42
N LYS A 649 22.10 -12.23 3.28
CA LYS A 649 21.50 -12.82 2.08
C LYS A 649 20.28 -12.03 1.65
N PHE A 650 20.28 -11.60 0.39
CA PHE A 650 19.21 -10.85 -0.23
C PHE A 650 18.78 -11.55 -1.52
N HIS A 651 17.50 -11.92 -1.61
CA HIS A 651 16.91 -12.53 -2.81
C HIS A 651 15.66 -11.74 -3.22
N GLY A 652 15.66 -11.17 -4.42
CA GLY A 652 14.54 -10.39 -4.95
C GLY A 652 14.30 -9.02 -4.27
N VAL A 653 15.30 -8.52 -3.53
CA VAL A 653 15.33 -7.17 -2.96
C VAL A 653 15.39 -6.14 -4.10
N GLN A 654 14.43 -5.19 -4.12
CA GLN A 654 14.27 -4.28 -5.26
C GLN A 654 15.18 -3.05 -5.21
N LYS A 655 15.61 -2.64 -4.01
CA LYS A 655 16.60 -1.58 -3.83
C LYS A 655 17.51 -1.92 -2.66
N LEU A 656 18.81 -2.00 -2.93
CA LEU A 656 19.83 -2.29 -1.94
C LEU A 656 20.90 -1.19 -1.97
N HIS A 657 21.20 -0.63 -0.80
CA HIS A 657 22.34 0.26 -0.59
C HIS A 657 23.24 -0.34 0.49
N ILE A 658 24.51 -0.57 0.16
CA ILE A 658 25.54 -0.99 1.11
C ILE A 658 26.72 -0.05 0.99
N SER A 659 27.16 0.52 2.11
CA SER A 659 28.39 1.33 2.18
C SER A 659 29.08 1.20 3.53
N ASP A 660 30.35 1.61 3.58
CA ASP A 660 31.10 1.91 4.80
C ASP A 660 31.07 0.81 5.88
N SER A 661 30.98 -0.45 5.46
CA SER A 661 30.84 -1.62 6.35
C SER A 661 32.02 -2.58 6.18
N GLU A 662 32.48 -3.18 7.27
CA GLU A 662 33.67 -4.03 7.33
C GLU A 662 33.33 -5.49 7.66
N TRP A 663 33.99 -6.44 6.98
CA TRP A 663 33.84 -7.88 7.23
C TRP A 663 35.18 -8.49 7.65
N ASN A 664 35.25 -8.94 8.90
CA ASN A 664 36.38 -9.62 9.52
C ASN A 664 36.01 -11.09 9.78
N GLU A 665 36.81 -12.02 9.25
CA GLU A 665 36.65 -13.48 9.45
C GLU A 665 35.19 -13.97 9.34
N SER A 666 34.44 -13.47 8.35
CA SER A 666 32.99 -13.68 8.24
C SER A 666 32.61 -14.34 6.91
N ALA A 667 31.43 -14.97 6.89
CA ALA A 667 30.79 -15.49 5.68
C ALA A 667 30.48 -14.37 4.67
N PRO A 668 30.41 -14.67 3.35
CA PRO A 668 30.15 -13.67 2.32
C PRO A 668 28.75 -13.04 2.43
N LEU A 669 28.57 -11.92 1.72
CA LEU A 669 27.28 -11.39 1.30
C LEU A 669 26.81 -12.13 0.03
N GLU A 670 25.55 -12.55 -0.02
CA GLU A 670 24.92 -13.13 -1.22
C GLU A 670 23.76 -12.27 -1.75
N LEU A 671 23.71 -12.11 -3.07
CA LEU A 671 22.71 -11.34 -3.82
C LEU A 671 22.11 -12.21 -4.94
N TYR A 672 20.78 -12.21 -5.07
CA TYR A 672 20.02 -12.96 -6.09
C TYR A 672 18.82 -12.14 -6.63
#